data_AF-A0A920AJ98-F1
#
_entry.id   AF-A0A920AJ98-F1
#
_cell.length_a   1.000
_cell.length_b   1.000
_cell.length_c   1.000
_cell.angle_alpha   90.00
_cell.angle_beta   90.00
_cell.angle_gamma   90.00
#
_symmetry.space_group_name_H-M   'P 1'
#
loop_
_entity.id
_entity.type
_entity.pdbx_description
1 polymer ?
#
loop_
_entity_poly.entity_id
_entity_poly.type
_entity_poly.pdbx_seq_one_letter_code
_entity_poly.pdbx_strand_id
1 'polypeptide(L)'
;MKTFILSLSLISYSLAQSPTVYWVDSKSGNDSNNGLTQGTAFKTVQYAFESNNYSAGDTIKIMPSLDASGNLSYYDFGGDELRDLNKNFILVGVKGPDSTIFDAESKNRHMTIEGQTLDASKIIGITFRNGKSTEWPGGGSMHFSGTNIKIKFENCVWESNYITQNEGGGAVNIRDGATPSFTSCIFKNNYADHTDNSQGNGGAVNIQWANNSNELNDAIIFKKTQFINNFAKSKRSSYGGAVATQRSTTFENCLFINNKAITTNDQGYNWYSVYGGALYSNASLNNAGGTLKVINSTFSGNTVETTKSANVDNIRGASISVGGNKVTFYFFNSVASNNKFLLNGNQRTTDNNDAIKHQVFNFSNADNQSNMIVNYSNVEGSAGKDWADTYTYDVVPVFNDTSQGDYSLSNISPLIGAGVANWSSEGLTAPTDDILGNSRPNPSGSNPDIGAYENANGAITAPLPVSGFIASRGTSSAVLKWNRNKSALGSNSDAAFIQYQIYKDGVNVAQTTNSFFTLTGLTNGTSYSIQVSAKNTSTGIEGAKSKSISIKPRYLGPKWYVAASNGYALNDTASNFNTGSSTRPLSHIKNAMSILASGDTIVLQGGTHSGSSNRNISLPSDKSFVLMGEPSVNASTVIIDAGERSNHFNFNNTDSTHQIIGLKLINGKTTNSNSGGSITISRSSPIIRNVIFEKNYSTGDQNYNGAGAIYIENGSPTIEGSTFDGNYISSTEYAARGGAIATNHQNSAADTIKDL
;
A
#
# COMPACT_ATOMS: atom_id res chain seq x y z
N MET A 1 11.09 -92.97 -10.55
CA MET A 1 10.95 -91.87 -11.54
C MET A 1 9.57 -91.28 -11.36
N LYS A 2 9.49 -90.00 -10.96
CA LYS A 2 8.24 -89.30 -10.63
C LYS A 2 7.49 -88.93 -11.91
N THR A 3 6.23 -89.33 -12.00
CA THR A 3 5.28 -88.92 -13.03
C THR A 3 4.76 -87.53 -12.69
N PHE A 4 5.05 -86.52 -13.52
CA PHE A 4 4.45 -85.19 -13.41
C PHE A 4 3.18 -85.14 -14.25
N ILE A 5 2.05 -84.91 -13.59
CA ILE A 5 0.78 -84.52 -14.23
C ILE A 5 0.86 -83.01 -14.46
N LEU A 6 0.90 -82.58 -15.71
CA LEU A 6 0.72 -81.18 -16.08
C LEU A 6 -0.78 -80.88 -16.11
N SER A 7 -1.27 -80.08 -15.15
CA SER A 7 -2.57 -79.43 -15.25
C SER A 7 -2.48 -78.29 -16.26
N LEU A 8 -3.25 -78.37 -17.34
CA LEU A 8 -3.48 -77.25 -18.25
C LEU A 8 -4.43 -76.26 -17.56
N SER A 9 -3.89 -75.20 -16.96
CA SER A 9 -4.67 -74.02 -16.61
C SER A 9 -4.88 -73.18 -17.88
N LEU A 10 -6.14 -73.05 -18.32
CA LEU A 10 -6.52 -71.99 -19.25
C LEU A 10 -6.30 -70.64 -18.57
N ILE A 11 -5.18 -70.01 -18.88
CA ILE A 11 -4.96 -68.58 -18.60
C ILE A 11 -5.74 -67.84 -19.68
N SER A 12 -6.92 -67.34 -19.31
CA SER A 12 -7.61 -66.31 -20.08
C SER A 12 -6.74 -65.06 -20.12
N TYR A 13 -6.11 -64.81 -21.26
CA TYR A 13 -5.58 -63.49 -21.57
C TYR A 13 -6.77 -62.53 -21.67
N SER A 14 -7.00 -61.71 -20.64
CA SER A 14 -7.79 -60.49 -20.82
C SER A 14 -6.97 -59.57 -21.72
N LEU A 15 -7.32 -59.51 -23.01
CA LEU A 15 -6.82 -58.46 -23.90
C LEU A 15 -7.23 -57.13 -23.29
N ALA A 16 -6.27 -56.34 -22.83
CA ALA A 16 -6.52 -54.97 -22.40
C ALA A 16 -7.13 -54.22 -23.59
N GLN A 17 -8.39 -53.78 -23.43
CA GLN A 17 -9.07 -52.96 -24.43
C GLN A 17 -8.22 -51.72 -24.69
N SER A 18 -7.91 -51.44 -25.97
CA SER A 18 -7.23 -50.20 -26.33
C SER A 18 -8.14 -49.02 -26.00
N PRO A 19 -7.61 -47.92 -25.43
CA PRO A 19 -8.40 -46.73 -25.14
C PRO A 19 -9.21 -46.26 -26.36
N THR A 20 -10.49 -46.03 -26.14
CA THR A 20 -11.43 -45.62 -27.20
C THR A 20 -11.58 -44.10 -27.20
N VAL A 21 -11.71 -43.51 -28.39
CA VAL A 21 -11.95 -42.07 -28.55
C VAL A 21 -13.39 -41.85 -29.01
N TYR A 22 -14.12 -41.05 -28.24
CA TYR A 22 -15.47 -40.60 -28.54
C TYR A 22 -15.45 -39.11 -28.90
N TRP A 23 -16.37 -38.67 -29.75
CA TRP A 23 -16.49 -37.30 -30.23
C TRP A 23 -17.86 -36.73 -29.88
N VAL A 24 -17.88 -35.47 -29.49
CA VAL A 24 -19.11 -34.70 -29.20
C VAL A 24 -19.06 -33.37 -29.94
N ASP A 25 -20.11 -33.06 -30.69
CA ASP A 25 -20.23 -31.84 -31.51
C ASP A 25 -21.64 -31.25 -31.37
N SER A 26 -21.77 -30.09 -30.73
CA SER A 26 -23.08 -29.45 -30.52
C SER A 26 -23.72 -28.94 -31.82
N LYS A 27 -22.93 -28.74 -32.89
CA LYS A 27 -23.37 -28.14 -34.15
C LYS A 27 -23.84 -29.19 -35.14
N SER A 28 -23.03 -30.24 -35.33
CA SER A 28 -23.30 -31.29 -36.34
C SER A 28 -23.51 -32.69 -35.76
N GLY A 29 -23.37 -32.86 -34.45
CA GLY A 29 -23.55 -34.16 -33.80
C GLY A 29 -25.02 -34.59 -33.73
N ASN A 30 -25.21 -35.88 -33.47
CA ASN A 30 -26.51 -36.51 -33.25
C ASN A 30 -26.37 -37.60 -32.19
N ASP A 31 -27.20 -37.60 -31.15
CA ASP A 31 -27.12 -38.59 -30.05
C ASP A 31 -27.52 -40.01 -30.49
N SER A 32 -28.09 -40.18 -31.69
CA SER A 32 -28.26 -41.52 -32.30
C SER A 32 -26.98 -42.07 -32.95
N ASN A 33 -25.90 -41.27 -33.05
CA ASN A 33 -24.62 -41.73 -33.57
C ASN A 33 -23.86 -42.60 -32.55
N ASN A 34 -22.76 -43.22 -32.98
CA ASN A 34 -21.90 -44.05 -32.10
C ASN A 34 -20.74 -43.28 -31.44
N GLY A 35 -20.50 -42.02 -31.79
CA GLY A 35 -19.43 -41.19 -31.23
C GLY A 35 -18.00 -41.57 -31.65
N LEU A 36 -17.77 -42.68 -32.35
CA LEU A 36 -16.41 -43.22 -32.57
C LEU A 36 -15.57 -42.42 -33.58
N THR A 37 -16.19 -41.53 -34.35
CA THR A 37 -15.51 -40.64 -35.29
C THR A 37 -16.07 -39.23 -35.19
N GLN A 38 -15.32 -38.22 -35.65
CA GLN A 38 -15.83 -36.85 -35.70
C GLN A 38 -17.09 -36.71 -36.57
N GLY A 39 -17.18 -37.45 -37.68
CA GLY A 39 -18.37 -37.44 -38.56
C GLY A 39 -19.59 -38.15 -37.98
N THR A 40 -19.40 -38.97 -36.95
CA THR A 40 -20.46 -39.66 -36.20
C THR A 40 -20.45 -39.25 -34.72
N ALA A 41 -20.15 -37.97 -34.45
CA ALA A 41 -20.11 -37.44 -33.09
C ALA A 41 -21.49 -37.46 -32.42
N PHE A 42 -21.52 -37.66 -31.11
CA PHE A 42 -22.69 -37.36 -30.28
C PHE A 42 -23.00 -35.86 -30.33
N LYS A 43 -24.26 -35.49 -30.08
CA LYS A 43 -24.67 -34.07 -30.01
C LYS A 43 -24.38 -33.48 -28.64
N THR A 44 -24.68 -34.23 -27.58
CA THR A 44 -24.62 -33.74 -26.19
C THR A 44 -23.55 -34.45 -25.38
N VAL A 45 -22.96 -33.70 -24.45
CA VAL A 45 -21.95 -34.24 -23.51
C VAL A 45 -22.61 -35.22 -22.54
N GLN A 46 -23.80 -34.88 -22.05
CA GLN A 46 -24.58 -35.74 -21.16
C GLN A 46 -24.84 -37.11 -21.77
N TYR A 47 -25.35 -37.16 -23.01
CA TYR A 47 -25.61 -38.43 -23.67
C TYR A 47 -24.33 -39.25 -23.87
N ALA A 48 -23.20 -38.61 -24.19
CA ALA A 48 -21.93 -39.31 -24.28
C ALA A 48 -21.60 -40.05 -22.97
N PHE A 49 -21.75 -39.37 -21.82
CA PHE A 49 -21.53 -39.97 -20.50
C PHE A 49 -22.52 -41.09 -20.14
N GLU A 50 -23.81 -40.90 -20.44
CA GLU A 50 -24.86 -41.85 -20.07
C GLU A 50 -24.88 -43.11 -20.95
N SER A 51 -24.54 -42.98 -22.24
CA SER A 51 -24.67 -44.05 -23.22
C SER A 51 -23.44 -44.96 -23.33
N ASN A 52 -22.33 -44.63 -22.68
CA ASN A 52 -21.06 -45.35 -22.82
C ASN A 52 -20.48 -45.83 -21.49
N ASN A 53 -19.79 -46.97 -21.54
CA ASN A 53 -19.05 -47.52 -20.41
C ASN A 53 -17.55 -47.24 -20.60
N TYR A 54 -17.06 -46.16 -19.99
CA TYR A 54 -15.65 -45.79 -20.12
C TYR A 54 -14.71 -46.68 -19.31
N SER A 55 -13.60 -47.04 -19.96
CA SER A 55 -12.43 -47.63 -19.33
C SER A 55 -11.36 -46.56 -19.07
N ALA A 56 -10.45 -46.82 -18.13
CA ALA A 56 -9.34 -45.91 -17.86
C ALA A 56 -8.55 -45.62 -19.16
N GLY A 57 -8.43 -44.35 -19.51
CA GLY A 57 -7.76 -43.88 -20.72
C GLY A 57 -8.70 -43.55 -21.88
N ASP A 58 -9.97 -43.97 -21.84
CA ASP A 58 -10.96 -43.56 -22.84
C ASP A 58 -11.08 -42.03 -22.86
N THR A 59 -11.16 -41.48 -24.07
CA THR A 59 -11.11 -40.04 -24.30
C THR A 59 -12.39 -39.55 -24.97
N ILE A 60 -13.00 -38.52 -24.41
CA ILE A 60 -14.13 -37.79 -24.98
C ILE A 60 -13.60 -36.46 -25.52
N LYS A 61 -13.62 -36.31 -26.84
CA LYS A 61 -13.19 -35.10 -27.55
C LYS A 61 -14.39 -34.20 -27.82
N ILE A 62 -14.32 -32.99 -27.28
CA ILE A 62 -15.36 -31.97 -27.39
C ILE A 62 -14.95 -30.98 -28.47
N MET A 63 -15.80 -30.84 -29.49
CA MET A 63 -15.63 -29.87 -30.56
C MET A 63 -15.89 -28.43 -30.07
N PRO A 64 -15.40 -27.41 -30.80
CA PRO A 64 -15.59 -26.02 -30.41
C PRO A 64 -17.06 -25.61 -30.39
N SER A 65 -17.53 -25.10 -29.25
CA SER A 65 -18.84 -24.45 -29.15
C SER A 65 -18.82 -23.05 -29.77
N LEU A 66 -17.68 -22.37 -29.82
CA LEU A 66 -17.53 -21.12 -30.55
C LEU A 66 -17.27 -21.40 -32.05
N ASP A 67 -17.99 -20.74 -32.95
CA ASP A 67 -17.67 -20.75 -34.39
C ASP A 67 -16.62 -19.68 -34.75
N ALA A 68 -16.13 -19.72 -36.00
CA ALA A 68 -15.12 -18.77 -36.49
C ALA A 68 -15.61 -17.32 -36.56
N SER A 69 -16.92 -17.08 -36.48
CA SER A 69 -17.54 -15.75 -36.45
C SER A 69 -17.80 -15.27 -35.01
N GLY A 70 -17.48 -16.08 -33.99
CA GLY A 70 -17.70 -15.76 -32.58
C GLY A 70 -19.10 -16.11 -32.06
N ASN A 71 -19.93 -16.81 -32.84
CA ASN A 71 -21.23 -17.25 -32.36
C ASN A 71 -21.08 -18.50 -31.50
N LEU A 72 -21.76 -18.52 -30.35
CA LEU A 72 -21.70 -19.62 -29.40
C LEU A 72 -22.86 -20.59 -29.63
N SER A 73 -22.56 -21.85 -29.96
CA SER A 73 -23.47 -22.99 -29.85
C SER A 73 -23.12 -23.75 -28.57
N TYR A 74 -23.76 -23.39 -27.46
CA TYR A 74 -23.44 -23.90 -26.14
C TYR A 74 -23.72 -25.40 -26.01
N TYR A 75 -22.87 -26.10 -25.26
CA TYR A 75 -23.18 -27.43 -24.74
C TYR A 75 -24.11 -27.21 -23.55
N ASP A 76 -25.41 -27.21 -23.82
CA ASP A 76 -26.46 -27.12 -22.81
C ASP A 76 -26.46 -28.41 -21.96
N PHE A 77 -26.47 -28.26 -20.64
CA PHE A 77 -26.72 -29.38 -19.71
C PHE A 77 -28.22 -29.53 -19.39
N GLY A 78 -29.09 -28.88 -20.16
CA GLY A 78 -30.52 -29.20 -20.25
C GLY A 78 -31.32 -28.91 -18.99
N GLY A 79 -30.81 -28.08 -18.08
CA GLY A 79 -31.43 -27.84 -16.78
C GLY A 79 -31.04 -28.84 -15.70
N ASP A 80 -30.12 -29.78 -15.98
CA ASP A 80 -29.54 -30.72 -15.01
C ASP A 80 -27.99 -30.68 -15.00
N GLU A 81 -27.34 -31.33 -14.06
CA GLU A 81 -25.88 -31.34 -13.92
C GLU A 81 -25.29 -32.73 -14.22
N LEU A 82 -24.04 -32.83 -14.68
CA LEU A 82 -23.41 -34.15 -14.86
C LEU A 82 -23.19 -34.81 -13.49
N ARG A 83 -23.83 -35.96 -13.26
CA ARG A 83 -23.75 -36.76 -12.03
C ARG A 83 -23.26 -38.18 -12.31
N ASP A 84 -22.99 -38.93 -11.24
CA ASP A 84 -22.71 -40.37 -11.25
C ASP A 84 -21.58 -40.81 -12.20
N LEU A 85 -20.54 -39.98 -12.31
CA LEU A 85 -19.34 -40.21 -13.12
C LEU A 85 -18.43 -41.31 -12.49
N ASN A 86 -18.92 -42.54 -12.38
CA ASN A 86 -18.28 -43.62 -11.63
C ASN A 86 -17.11 -44.32 -12.34
N LYS A 87 -16.58 -43.76 -13.43
CA LYS A 87 -15.54 -44.36 -14.26
C LYS A 87 -14.49 -43.33 -14.64
N ASN A 88 -13.24 -43.77 -14.74
CA ASN A 88 -12.16 -42.89 -15.16
C ASN A 88 -12.31 -42.50 -16.65
N PHE A 89 -12.18 -41.21 -16.95
CA PHE A 89 -12.31 -40.65 -18.30
C PHE A 89 -11.30 -39.53 -18.56
N ILE A 90 -11.03 -39.26 -19.84
CA ILE A 90 -10.29 -38.08 -20.28
C ILE A 90 -11.22 -37.21 -21.13
N LEU A 91 -11.53 -36.00 -20.67
CA LEU A 91 -12.35 -35.03 -21.42
C LEU A 91 -11.45 -33.94 -21.99
N VAL A 92 -11.50 -33.70 -23.31
CA VAL A 92 -10.61 -32.75 -23.99
C VAL A 92 -11.38 -31.81 -24.90
N GLY A 93 -11.26 -30.50 -24.65
CA GLY A 93 -11.65 -29.49 -25.61
C GLY A 93 -10.63 -29.37 -26.74
N VAL A 94 -10.99 -29.81 -27.95
CA VAL A 94 -10.01 -30.02 -29.05
C VAL A 94 -9.37 -28.73 -29.57
N LYS A 95 -9.94 -27.56 -29.25
CA LYS A 95 -9.39 -26.23 -29.56
C LYS A 95 -9.03 -25.41 -28.32
N GLY A 96 -8.98 -26.04 -27.15
CA GLY A 96 -8.65 -25.36 -25.89
C GLY A 96 -9.81 -24.51 -25.33
N PRO A 97 -9.55 -23.85 -24.19
CA PRO A 97 -10.60 -23.23 -23.38
C PRO A 97 -11.23 -22.00 -24.03
N ASP A 98 -10.50 -21.30 -24.90
CA ASP A 98 -11.00 -20.11 -25.61
C ASP A 98 -12.12 -20.43 -26.62
N SER A 99 -12.23 -21.69 -27.05
CA SER A 99 -13.19 -22.13 -28.07
C SER A 99 -14.13 -23.25 -27.59
N THR A 100 -13.75 -23.97 -26.54
CA THR A 100 -14.54 -25.06 -25.95
C THR A 100 -15.17 -24.58 -24.65
N ILE A 101 -16.38 -24.06 -24.75
CA ILE A 101 -17.09 -23.39 -23.66
C ILE A 101 -18.32 -24.20 -23.26
N PHE A 102 -18.37 -24.54 -21.98
CA PHE A 102 -19.51 -25.09 -21.25
C PHE A 102 -20.17 -23.95 -20.49
N ASP A 103 -21.27 -23.44 -21.05
CA ASP A 103 -22.05 -22.35 -20.49
C ASP A 103 -23.31 -22.90 -19.83
N ALA A 104 -23.42 -22.75 -18.51
CA ALA A 104 -24.60 -23.20 -17.77
C ALA A 104 -25.72 -22.13 -17.72
N GLU A 105 -25.50 -20.96 -18.32
CA GLU A 105 -26.51 -19.89 -18.44
C GLU A 105 -27.15 -19.47 -17.11
N SER A 106 -26.44 -19.61 -15.99
CA SER A 106 -26.96 -19.40 -14.63
C SER A 106 -28.13 -20.30 -14.22
N LYS A 107 -28.31 -21.45 -14.90
CA LYS A 107 -29.41 -22.40 -14.62
C LYS A 107 -29.04 -23.41 -13.54
N ASN A 108 -27.81 -23.93 -13.55
CA ASN A 108 -27.35 -25.05 -12.73
C ASN A 108 -25.82 -25.14 -12.64
N ARG A 109 -25.32 -26.18 -11.96
CA ARG A 109 -23.89 -26.55 -11.97
C ARG A 109 -23.56 -27.32 -13.25
N HIS A 110 -22.27 -27.37 -13.58
CA HIS A 110 -21.75 -28.21 -14.65
C HIS A 110 -21.61 -29.68 -14.21
N MET A 111 -21.04 -29.94 -13.03
CA MET A 111 -20.72 -31.31 -12.59
C MET A 111 -20.83 -31.49 -11.07
N THR A 112 -21.33 -32.65 -10.64
CA THR A 112 -21.30 -33.12 -9.25
C THR A 112 -20.71 -34.53 -9.21
N ILE A 113 -19.64 -34.69 -8.42
CA ILE A 113 -18.87 -35.93 -8.29
C ILE A 113 -18.86 -36.34 -6.81
N GLU A 114 -19.57 -37.41 -6.50
CA GLU A 114 -19.75 -37.90 -5.12
C GLU A 114 -19.50 -39.41 -5.04
N GLY A 115 -18.69 -39.85 -4.07
CA GLY A 115 -18.51 -41.28 -3.74
C GLY A 115 -17.78 -42.13 -4.79
N GLN A 116 -17.17 -41.49 -5.81
CA GLN A 116 -16.54 -42.15 -6.96
C GLN A 116 -15.02 -42.27 -6.80
N THR A 117 -14.40 -43.21 -7.52
CA THR A 117 -12.93 -43.29 -7.68
C THR A 117 -12.54 -42.69 -9.02
N LEU A 118 -11.97 -41.49 -8.99
CA LEU A 118 -11.53 -40.75 -10.19
C LEU A 118 -10.07 -40.33 -10.04
N ASP A 119 -9.17 -41.29 -10.01
CA ASP A 119 -7.72 -41.09 -9.81
C ASP A 119 -6.90 -41.07 -11.11
N ALA A 120 -7.49 -41.53 -12.21
CA ALA A 120 -6.89 -41.48 -13.55
C ALA A 120 -7.63 -40.51 -14.49
N SER A 121 -8.62 -39.77 -13.98
CA SER A 121 -9.44 -38.87 -14.79
C SER A 121 -8.78 -37.52 -15.05
N LYS A 122 -9.03 -36.97 -16.24
CA LYS A 122 -8.54 -35.66 -16.64
C LYS A 122 -9.59 -34.85 -17.38
N ILE A 123 -9.57 -33.54 -17.18
CA ILE A 123 -10.32 -32.56 -17.96
C ILE A 123 -9.34 -31.51 -18.47
N ILE A 124 -9.31 -31.31 -19.78
CA ILE A 124 -8.27 -30.53 -20.45
C ILE A 124 -8.90 -29.50 -21.40
N GLY A 125 -8.53 -28.23 -21.24
CA GLY A 125 -8.79 -27.21 -22.25
C GLY A 125 -10.26 -26.83 -22.40
N ILE A 126 -11.01 -26.71 -21.31
CA ILE A 126 -12.44 -26.35 -21.31
C ILE A 126 -12.68 -25.13 -20.42
N THR A 127 -13.52 -24.21 -20.89
CA THR A 127 -14.07 -23.12 -20.09
C THR A 127 -15.41 -23.50 -19.50
N PHE A 128 -15.55 -23.42 -18.19
CA PHE A 128 -16.80 -23.57 -17.44
C PHE A 128 -17.26 -22.18 -16.99
N ARG A 129 -18.39 -21.72 -17.51
CA ARG A 129 -18.89 -20.38 -17.19
C ARG A 129 -20.36 -20.35 -16.81
N ASN A 130 -20.71 -19.31 -16.06
CA ASN A 130 -22.07 -19.03 -15.59
C ASN A 130 -22.73 -20.21 -14.86
N GLY A 131 -21.94 -21.09 -14.24
CA GLY A 131 -22.43 -22.10 -13.32
C GLY A 131 -23.05 -21.44 -12.10
N LYS A 132 -24.19 -21.96 -11.65
CA LYS A 132 -24.90 -21.49 -10.48
C LYS A 132 -25.37 -22.65 -9.60
N SER A 133 -25.17 -22.52 -8.29
CA SER A 133 -25.89 -23.32 -7.29
C SER A 133 -26.66 -22.40 -6.34
N THR A 134 -27.91 -22.77 -6.06
CA THR A 134 -28.73 -22.14 -5.01
C THR A 134 -28.98 -23.09 -3.84
N GLU A 135 -28.61 -24.36 -3.96
CA GLU A 135 -28.87 -25.37 -2.92
C GLU A 135 -27.57 -25.81 -2.28
N TRP A 136 -27.69 -26.54 -1.18
CA TRP A 136 -26.54 -27.20 -0.58
C TRP A 136 -26.18 -28.45 -1.42
N PRO A 137 -24.90 -28.76 -1.63
CA PRO A 137 -23.69 -28.02 -1.22
C PRO A 137 -23.36 -26.85 -2.17
N GLY A 138 -22.35 -26.03 -1.83
CA GLY A 138 -21.88 -24.89 -2.67
C GLY A 138 -21.25 -25.32 -4.02
N GLY A 139 -20.38 -24.49 -4.60
CA GLY A 139 -19.67 -24.87 -5.84
C GLY A 139 -20.46 -24.62 -7.11
N GLY A 140 -20.72 -23.35 -7.47
CA GLY A 140 -21.64 -22.99 -8.55
C GLY A 140 -21.35 -23.64 -9.91
N SER A 141 -20.10 -24.03 -10.20
CA SER A 141 -19.76 -24.84 -11.37
C SER A 141 -19.59 -26.32 -11.04
N MET A 142 -18.86 -26.66 -9.98
CA MET A 142 -18.55 -28.06 -9.66
C MET A 142 -18.54 -28.36 -8.17
N HIS A 143 -19.04 -29.55 -7.84
CA HIS A 143 -18.98 -30.11 -6.49
C HIS A 143 -18.25 -31.46 -6.45
N PHE A 144 -17.33 -31.63 -5.49
CA PHE A 144 -16.62 -32.87 -5.21
C PHE A 144 -16.78 -33.29 -3.74
N SER A 145 -17.20 -34.53 -3.50
CA SER A 145 -17.24 -35.13 -2.15
C SER A 145 -16.84 -36.62 -2.17
N GLY A 146 -15.83 -36.99 -1.38
CA GLY A 146 -15.39 -38.37 -1.19
C GLY A 146 -13.89 -38.58 -1.34
N THR A 147 -13.38 -39.67 -0.77
CA THR A 147 -11.94 -39.87 -0.48
C THR A 147 -11.07 -40.29 -1.67
N ASN A 148 -11.64 -40.76 -2.78
CA ASN A 148 -10.89 -41.29 -3.93
C ASN A 148 -11.06 -40.45 -5.22
N ILE A 149 -11.43 -39.18 -5.08
CA ILE A 149 -11.58 -38.26 -6.21
C ILE A 149 -10.29 -37.45 -6.36
N LYS A 150 -9.46 -37.78 -7.37
CA LYS A 150 -8.16 -37.12 -7.65
C LYS A 150 -8.04 -36.63 -9.09
N ILE A 151 -9.17 -36.26 -9.68
CA ILE A 151 -9.30 -35.78 -11.05
C ILE A 151 -8.37 -34.58 -11.31
N LYS A 152 -7.75 -34.56 -12.49
CA LYS A 152 -6.79 -33.51 -12.88
C LYS A 152 -7.42 -32.55 -13.88
N PHE A 153 -7.29 -31.27 -13.61
CA PHE A 153 -7.69 -30.20 -14.51
C PHE A 153 -6.46 -29.53 -15.11
N GLU A 154 -6.38 -29.47 -16.43
CA GLU A 154 -5.23 -28.94 -17.16
C GLU A 154 -5.70 -27.90 -18.19
N ASN A 155 -5.20 -26.66 -18.11
CA ASN A 155 -5.58 -25.58 -19.03
C ASN A 155 -7.10 -25.28 -19.07
N CYS A 156 -7.78 -25.39 -17.92
CA CYS A 156 -9.21 -25.11 -17.81
C CYS A 156 -9.46 -23.70 -17.27
N VAL A 157 -10.62 -23.14 -17.60
CA VAL A 157 -11.03 -21.80 -17.15
C VAL A 157 -12.37 -21.91 -16.41
N TRP A 158 -12.47 -21.32 -15.23
CA TRP A 158 -13.73 -21.07 -14.55
C TRP A 158 -14.01 -19.57 -14.58
N GLU A 159 -15.10 -19.18 -15.22
CA GLU A 159 -15.47 -17.78 -15.42
C GLU A 159 -16.88 -17.46 -14.94
N SER A 160 -17.01 -16.46 -14.07
CA SER A 160 -18.32 -15.91 -13.66
C SER A 160 -19.28 -16.97 -13.09
N ASN A 161 -18.74 -18.02 -12.46
CA ASN A 161 -19.53 -19.00 -11.73
C ASN A 161 -19.82 -18.47 -10.33
N TYR A 162 -21.00 -18.77 -9.80
CA TYR A 162 -21.40 -18.18 -8.53
C TYR A 162 -22.40 -18.96 -7.69
N ILE A 163 -22.48 -18.53 -6.44
CA ILE A 163 -23.51 -18.92 -5.48
C ILE A 163 -24.05 -17.67 -4.77
N THR A 164 -25.28 -17.76 -4.24
CA THR A 164 -25.92 -16.65 -3.49
C THR A 164 -26.30 -17.01 -2.05
N GLN A 165 -26.15 -18.28 -1.70
CA GLN A 165 -26.46 -18.88 -0.40
C GLN A 165 -25.74 -20.23 -0.29
N ASN A 166 -25.63 -20.76 0.94
CA ASN A 166 -25.02 -22.05 1.28
C ASN A 166 -23.51 -22.18 0.98
N GLU A 167 -22.71 -22.45 2.02
CA GLU A 167 -21.26 -22.70 1.94
C GLU A 167 -20.42 -21.63 1.20
N GLY A 168 -19.84 -21.96 0.05
CA GLY A 168 -18.72 -21.26 -0.55
C GLY A 168 -18.26 -21.84 -1.88
N GLY A 169 -17.31 -21.17 -2.53
CA GLY A 169 -16.68 -21.60 -3.77
C GLY A 169 -17.57 -21.31 -4.97
N GLY A 170 -17.69 -20.05 -5.39
CA GLY A 170 -18.55 -19.66 -6.52
C GLY A 170 -18.35 -20.52 -7.77
N ALA A 171 -17.13 -21.00 -8.02
CA ALA A 171 -16.85 -22.02 -9.02
C ALA A 171 -16.85 -23.44 -8.44
N VAL A 172 -15.95 -23.74 -7.51
CA VAL A 172 -15.62 -25.12 -7.13
C VAL A 172 -15.74 -25.34 -5.63
N ASN A 173 -16.41 -26.42 -5.22
CA ASN A 173 -16.49 -26.86 -3.83
C ASN A 173 -15.92 -28.28 -3.67
N ILE A 174 -14.99 -28.46 -2.73
CA ILE A 174 -14.24 -29.71 -2.49
C ILE A 174 -14.42 -30.16 -1.03
N ARG A 175 -14.86 -31.40 -0.81
CA ARG A 175 -15.21 -31.95 0.51
C ARG A 175 -14.73 -33.39 0.77
N ASP A 176 -14.82 -33.80 2.04
CA ASP A 176 -14.89 -35.19 2.52
C ASP A 176 -13.75 -36.11 2.05
N GLY A 177 -12.57 -35.52 1.81
CA GLY A 177 -11.36 -36.22 1.38
C GLY A 177 -10.98 -36.04 -0.10
N ALA A 178 -11.81 -35.44 -0.94
CA ALA A 178 -11.51 -35.24 -2.36
C ALA A 178 -10.25 -34.37 -2.56
N THR A 179 -9.36 -34.75 -3.49
CA THR A 179 -8.10 -34.07 -3.78
C THR A 179 -7.87 -33.85 -5.29
N PRO A 180 -8.76 -33.10 -5.98
CA PRO A 180 -8.50 -32.72 -7.36
C PRO A 180 -7.25 -31.82 -7.46
N SER A 181 -6.64 -31.77 -8.64
CA SER A 181 -5.49 -30.88 -8.90
C SER A 181 -5.72 -30.01 -10.12
N PHE A 182 -5.14 -28.81 -10.10
CA PHE A 182 -5.34 -27.78 -11.12
C PHE A 182 -3.99 -27.31 -11.63
N THR A 183 -3.74 -27.46 -12.93
CA THR A 183 -2.49 -27.06 -13.58
C THR A 183 -2.77 -26.15 -14.75
N SER A 184 -2.14 -24.97 -14.77
CA SER A 184 -2.34 -23.98 -15.84
C SER A 184 -3.80 -23.53 -15.98
N CYS A 185 -4.56 -23.53 -14.89
CA CYS A 185 -5.97 -23.16 -14.89
C CYS A 185 -6.16 -21.66 -14.60
N ILE A 186 -7.34 -21.13 -14.92
CA ILE A 186 -7.72 -19.74 -14.59
C ILE A 186 -9.08 -19.74 -13.90
N PHE A 187 -9.16 -19.15 -12.71
CA PHE A 187 -10.40 -18.81 -12.02
C PHE A 187 -10.56 -17.28 -12.10
N LYS A 188 -11.47 -16.81 -12.95
CA LYS A 188 -11.72 -15.38 -13.13
C LYS A 188 -13.16 -14.98 -12.85
N ASN A 189 -13.35 -13.87 -12.14
CA ASN A 189 -14.65 -13.26 -11.87
C ASN A 189 -15.67 -14.21 -11.20
N ASN A 190 -15.23 -15.29 -10.53
CA ASN A 190 -16.14 -16.17 -9.81
C ASN A 190 -16.47 -15.56 -8.45
N TYR A 191 -17.69 -15.79 -7.96
CA TYR A 191 -18.10 -15.16 -6.72
C TYR A 191 -19.05 -15.94 -5.84
N ALA A 192 -18.93 -15.71 -4.54
CA ALA A 192 -19.93 -16.10 -3.55
C ALA A 192 -20.53 -14.81 -2.99
N ASP A 193 -21.79 -14.48 -3.30
CA ASP A 193 -22.48 -13.30 -2.78
C ASP A 193 -23.63 -13.73 -1.87
N HIS A 194 -23.30 -14.06 -0.62
CA HIS A 194 -24.25 -14.55 0.37
C HIS A 194 -25.21 -13.45 0.78
N THR A 195 -26.42 -13.55 0.26
CA THR A 195 -27.52 -12.61 0.53
C THR A 195 -28.26 -12.94 1.82
N ASP A 196 -27.97 -14.08 2.44
CA ASP A 196 -28.48 -14.52 3.73
C ASP A 196 -27.50 -14.19 4.87
N ASN A 197 -27.70 -14.79 6.05
CA ASN A 197 -26.82 -14.62 7.22
C ASN A 197 -25.66 -15.63 7.27
N SER A 198 -25.42 -16.37 6.18
CA SER A 198 -24.32 -17.33 6.11
C SER A 198 -22.98 -16.63 5.83
N GLN A 199 -21.90 -17.39 5.97
CA GLN A 199 -20.54 -16.90 5.77
C GLN A 199 -20.14 -17.07 4.31
N GLY A 200 -19.52 -16.05 3.72
CA GLY A 200 -18.96 -16.17 2.37
C GLY A 200 -17.59 -16.82 2.42
N ASN A 201 -17.44 -18.03 1.88
CA ASN A 201 -16.15 -18.73 1.85
C ASN A 201 -15.69 -18.90 0.40
N GLY A 202 -14.51 -18.39 0.04
CA GLY A 202 -13.89 -18.66 -1.25
C GLY A 202 -14.72 -18.19 -2.44
N GLY A 203 -14.45 -17.01 -3.01
CA GLY A 203 -15.21 -16.55 -4.18
C GLY A 203 -15.10 -17.48 -5.39
N ALA A 204 -13.95 -18.13 -5.57
CA ALA A 204 -13.74 -19.14 -6.60
C ALA A 204 -13.82 -20.57 -6.04
N VAL A 205 -13.01 -20.88 -5.01
CA VAL A 205 -12.84 -22.25 -4.53
C VAL A 205 -13.04 -22.34 -3.02
N ASN A 206 -13.86 -23.28 -2.57
CA ASN A 206 -14.01 -23.63 -1.17
C ASN A 206 -13.60 -25.09 -0.92
N ILE A 207 -12.71 -25.30 0.05
CA ILE A 207 -12.15 -26.61 0.41
C ILE A 207 -12.41 -26.86 1.88
N GLN A 208 -13.13 -27.92 2.22
CA GLN A 208 -13.60 -28.13 3.59
C GLN A 208 -13.71 -29.61 3.97
N TRP A 209 -13.92 -29.86 5.26
CA TRP A 209 -14.26 -31.16 5.84
C TRP A 209 -13.32 -32.31 5.49
N ALA A 210 -12.16 -32.34 6.14
CA ALA A 210 -11.42 -33.59 6.31
C ALA A 210 -12.03 -34.41 7.46
N ASN A 211 -12.20 -35.72 7.25
CA ASN A 211 -12.73 -36.61 8.29
C ASN A 211 -11.65 -37.14 9.22
N ASN A 212 -10.38 -37.06 8.81
CA ASN A 212 -9.24 -37.54 9.58
C ASN A 212 -7.96 -36.77 9.21
N SER A 213 -6.90 -36.97 9.98
CA SER A 213 -5.62 -36.29 9.79
C SER A 213 -4.95 -36.60 8.44
N ASN A 214 -5.23 -37.76 7.82
CA ASN A 214 -4.67 -38.09 6.51
C ASN A 214 -5.34 -37.25 5.42
N GLU A 215 -6.66 -37.15 5.43
CA GLU A 215 -7.40 -36.28 4.49
C GLU A 215 -7.08 -34.80 4.70
N LEU A 216 -6.86 -34.37 5.95
CA LEU A 216 -6.41 -33.01 6.25
C LEU A 216 -5.08 -32.71 5.56
N ASN A 217 -4.15 -33.68 5.59
CA ASN A 217 -2.79 -33.53 5.10
C ASN A 217 -2.59 -33.93 3.63
N ASP A 218 -3.52 -34.65 3.00
CA ASP A 218 -3.53 -34.90 1.56
C ASP A 218 -3.87 -33.58 0.84
N ALA A 219 -2.82 -32.90 0.39
CA ALA A 219 -2.92 -31.52 -0.04
C ALA A 219 -3.59 -31.39 -1.41
N ILE A 220 -4.49 -30.41 -1.54
CA ILE A 220 -5.02 -29.97 -2.83
C ILE A 220 -3.94 -29.10 -3.51
N ILE A 221 -3.69 -29.34 -4.80
CA ILE A 221 -2.56 -28.73 -5.51
C ILE A 221 -3.03 -27.83 -6.65
N PHE A 222 -2.53 -26.59 -6.64
CA PHE A 222 -2.66 -25.62 -7.72
C PHE A 222 -1.27 -25.27 -8.25
N LYS A 223 -1.04 -25.52 -9.55
CA LYS A 223 0.21 -25.17 -10.24
C LYS A 223 -0.08 -24.25 -11.41
N LYS A 224 0.73 -23.21 -11.60
CA LYS A 224 0.61 -22.28 -12.73
C LYS A 224 -0.80 -21.69 -12.87
N THR A 225 -1.54 -21.59 -11.76
CA THR A 225 -2.97 -21.28 -11.76
C THR A 225 -3.20 -19.83 -11.38
N GLN A 226 -4.16 -19.19 -12.04
CA GLN A 226 -4.46 -17.78 -11.86
C GLN A 226 -5.83 -17.59 -11.20
N PHE A 227 -5.90 -16.75 -10.17
CA PHE A 227 -7.12 -16.33 -9.49
C PHE A 227 -7.27 -14.82 -9.66
N ILE A 228 -8.18 -14.40 -10.53
CA ILE A 228 -8.31 -13.00 -10.96
C ILE A 228 -9.71 -12.49 -10.65
N ASN A 229 -9.81 -11.37 -9.92
CA ASN A 229 -11.08 -10.67 -9.67
C ASN A 229 -12.19 -11.55 -9.05
N ASN A 230 -11.83 -12.61 -8.33
CA ASN A 230 -12.83 -13.42 -7.63
C ASN A 230 -13.22 -12.72 -6.32
N PHE A 231 -14.46 -12.88 -5.87
CA PHE A 231 -14.87 -12.28 -4.60
C PHE A 231 -15.79 -13.14 -3.75
N ALA A 232 -15.58 -13.08 -2.43
CA ALA A 232 -16.49 -13.58 -1.43
C ALA A 232 -17.13 -12.40 -0.70
N LYS A 233 -18.45 -12.31 -0.74
CA LYS A 233 -19.25 -11.27 -0.12
C LYS A 233 -20.34 -11.89 0.73
N SER A 234 -20.60 -11.31 1.90
CA SER A 234 -21.69 -11.74 2.78
C SER A 234 -22.16 -10.60 3.68
N LYS A 235 -23.34 -10.79 4.29
CA LYS A 235 -23.86 -9.87 5.32
C LYS A 235 -23.15 -9.99 6.67
N ARG A 236 -22.50 -11.13 6.94
CA ARG A 236 -21.87 -11.43 8.23
C ARG A 236 -20.35 -11.48 8.10
N SER A 237 -19.78 -12.62 7.69
CA SER A 237 -18.33 -12.81 7.62
C SER A 237 -17.90 -13.40 6.30
N SER A 238 -16.79 -12.91 5.76
CA SER A 238 -16.26 -13.36 4.48
C SER A 238 -14.80 -13.76 4.60
N TYR A 239 -14.46 -14.91 4.05
CA TYR A 239 -13.17 -15.55 4.20
C TYR A 239 -12.65 -15.99 2.83
N GLY A 240 -11.45 -15.54 2.45
CA GLY A 240 -10.84 -15.95 1.19
C GLY A 240 -11.56 -15.39 -0.02
N GLY A 241 -11.15 -14.23 -0.54
CA GLY A 241 -11.83 -13.65 -1.71
C GLY A 241 -11.77 -14.54 -2.95
N ALA A 242 -10.69 -15.30 -3.14
CA ALA A 242 -10.60 -16.34 -4.15
C ALA A 242 -10.76 -17.73 -3.55
N VAL A 243 -9.95 -18.08 -2.54
CA VAL A 243 -9.88 -19.43 -2.01
C VAL A 243 -10.07 -19.41 -0.49
N ALA A 244 -10.96 -20.25 0.00
CA ALA A 244 -11.05 -20.61 1.41
C ALA A 244 -10.77 -22.10 1.57
N THR A 245 -9.88 -22.46 2.51
CA THR A 245 -9.51 -23.85 2.74
C THR A 245 -9.48 -24.21 4.22
N GLN A 246 -9.96 -25.40 4.55
CA GLN A 246 -9.80 -26.05 5.86
C GLN A 246 -8.92 -27.30 5.78
N ARG A 247 -8.17 -27.46 4.69
CA ARG A 247 -7.28 -28.60 4.43
C ARG A 247 -5.93 -28.12 3.91
N SER A 248 -4.93 -28.99 3.94
CA SER A 248 -3.62 -28.68 3.38
C SER A 248 -3.75 -28.30 1.91
N THR A 249 -3.00 -27.30 1.46
CA THR A 249 -3.07 -26.80 0.09
C THR A 249 -1.72 -26.26 -0.34
N THR A 250 -1.35 -26.51 -1.60
CA THR A 250 -0.09 -26.04 -2.20
C THR A 250 -0.39 -25.19 -3.43
N PHE A 251 0.17 -23.99 -3.47
CA PHE A 251 0.16 -23.08 -4.61
C PHE A 251 1.59 -22.91 -5.13
N GLU A 252 1.85 -23.34 -6.35
CA GLU A 252 3.14 -23.21 -7.05
C GLU A 252 2.96 -22.40 -8.33
N ASN A 253 3.80 -21.37 -8.57
CA ASN A 253 3.71 -20.53 -9.77
C ASN A 253 2.32 -19.90 -9.97
N CYS A 254 1.62 -19.54 -8.88
CA CYS A 254 0.25 -19.05 -8.97
C CYS A 254 0.15 -17.52 -8.95
N LEU A 255 -0.93 -17.00 -9.52
CA LEU A 255 -1.29 -15.58 -9.42
C LEU A 255 -2.57 -15.40 -8.63
N PHE A 256 -2.57 -14.43 -7.72
CA PHE A 256 -3.75 -13.96 -7.00
C PHE A 256 -3.88 -12.47 -7.18
N ILE A 257 -4.72 -12.08 -8.14
CA ILE A 257 -4.84 -10.70 -8.60
C ILE A 257 -6.23 -10.15 -8.30
N ASN A 258 -6.28 -9.03 -7.58
CA ASN A 258 -7.50 -8.23 -7.37
C ASN A 258 -8.69 -9.01 -6.77
N ASN A 259 -8.43 -10.08 -6.02
CA ASN A 259 -9.49 -10.83 -5.35
C ASN A 259 -9.97 -10.10 -4.09
N LYS A 260 -11.25 -10.29 -3.72
CA LYS A 260 -11.87 -9.49 -2.67
C LYS A 260 -12.66 -10.32 -1.66
N ALA A 261 -12.42 -10.12 -0.37
CA ALA A 261 -13.34 -10.54 0.68
C ALA A 261 -14.08 -9.32 1.22
N ILE A 262 -15.41 -9.37 1.26
CA ILE A 262 -16.26 -8.22 1.54
C ILE A 262 -17.31 -8.60 2.59
N THR A 263 -17.46 -7.82 3.66
CA THR A 263 -18.68 -7.88 4.48
C THR A 263 -19.49 -6.60 4.35
N THR A 264 -20.81 -6.76 4.17
CA THR A 264 -21.70 -5.60 4.20
C THR A 264 -22.12 -5.21 5.60
N ASN A 265 -21.95 -6.09 6.60
CA ASN A 265 -22.43 -5.92 7.97
C ASN A 265 -23.83 -5.26 8.07
N ASP A 266 -24.75 -5.65 7.18
CA ASP A 266 -25.99 -4.88 6.97
C ASP A 266 -26.91 -4.84 8.19
N GLN A 267 -26.77 -5.82 9.09
CA GLN A 267 -27.56 -5.97 10.31
C GLN A 267 -26.90 -5.31 11.54
N GLY A 268 -25.75 -4.63 11.39
CA GLY A 268 -25.05 -3.98 12.50
C GLY A 268 -24.50 -4.96 13.53
N TYR A 269 -24.06 -6.15 13.11
CA TYR A 269 -23.48 -7.13 14.02
C TYR A 269 -22.20 -6.56 14.65
N ASN A 270 -22.05 -6.75 15.96
CA ASN A 270 -20.83 -6.42 16.68
C ASN A 270 -19.70 -7.45 16.45
N TRP A 271 -20.01 -8.61 15.84
CA TRP A 271 -19.10 -9.75 15.67
C TRP A 271 -19.09 -10.29 14.23
N TYR A 272 -18.56 -9.51 13.30
CA TYR A 272 -18.24 -9.97 11.93
C TYR A 272 -16.74 -10.26 11.78
N SER A 273 -16.33 -10.86 10.66
CA SER A 273 -14.92 -11.04 10.30
C SER A 273 -14.72 -10.99 8.80
N VAL A 274 -13.67 -10.31 8.34
CA VAL A 274 -13.26 -10.32 6.92
C VAL A 274 -11.79 -10.64 6.84
N TYR A 275 -11.47 -11.87 6.42
CA TYR A 275 -10.11 -12.38 6.41
C TYR A 275 -9.67 -12.91 5.05
N GLY A 276 -8.43 -12.61 4.67
CA GLY A 276 -7.83 -13.18 3.46
C GLY A 276 -8.47 -12.65 2.19
N GLY A 277 -8.09 -11.46 1.74
CA GLY A 277 -8.64 -10.88 0.50
C GLY A 277 -8.40 -11.77 -0.72
N ALA A 278 -7.29 -12.52 -0.75
CA ALA A 278 -7.07 -13.59 -1.71
C ALA A 278 -7.40 -14.96 -1.12
N LEU A 279 -6.76 -15.30 0.00
CA LEU A 279 -6.71 -16.66 0.52
C LEU A 279 -6.97 -16.67 2.03
N TYR A 280 -7.87 -17.54 2.45
CA TYR A 280 -8.07 -17.90 3.85
C TYR A 280 -7.76 -19.38 4.05
N SER A 281 -6.93 -19.71 5.04
CA SER A 281 -6.63 -21.09 5.43
C SER A 281 -6.90 -21.31 6.91
N ASN A 282 -7.61 -22.38 7.22
CA ASN A 282 -7.83 -22.91 8.55
C ASN A 282 -7.72 -24.44 8.51
N ALA A 283 -6.55 -24.91 8.06
CA ALA A 283 -6.25 -26.33 7.89
C ALA A 283 -6.06 -27.03 9.25
N SER A 284 -7.13 -27.14 10.03
CA SER A 284 -7.09 -27.73 11.37
C SER A 284 -8.27 -28.68 11.58
N LEU A 285 -8.00 -29.82 12.22
CA LEU A 285 -8.99 -30.82 12.56
C LEU A 285 -8.69 -31.38 13.95
N ASN A 286 -9.59 -31.15 14.91
CA ASN A 286 -9.41 -31.55 16.31
C ASN A 286 -8.07 -31.05 16.88
N ASN A 287 -7.11 -31.96 17.07
CA ASN A 287 -5.76 -31.69 17.58
C ASN A 287 -4.66 -31.84 16.50
N ALA A 288 -5.04 -31.94 15.22
CA ALA A 288 -4.13 -32.01 14.08
C ALA A 288 -4.17 -30.70 13.28
N GLY A 289 -3.00 -30.30 12.78
CA GLY A 289 -2.86 -29.17 11.86
C GLY A 289 -2.31 -29.64 10.52
N GLY A 290 -2.71 -28.93 9.48
CA GLY A 290 -2.27 -29.09 8.10
C GLY A 290 -1.30 -27.99 7.70
N THR A 291 -0.97 -27.96 6.41
CA THR A 291 0.04 -27.08 5.84
C THR A 291 -0.52 -26.28 4.68
N LEU A 292 -0.29 -24.97 4.70
CA LEU A 292 -0.42 -24.11 3.53
C LEU A 292 0.98 -23.82 2.96
N LYS A 293 1.19 -24.14 1.67
CA LYS A 293 2.42 -23.80 0.96
C LYS A 293 2.13 -22.83 -0.18
N VAL A 294 2.88 -21.73 -0.22
CA VAL A 294 2.89 -20.77 -1.31
C VAL A 294 4.33 -20.62 -1.80
N ILE A 295 4.56 -21.06 -3.03
CA ILE A 295 5.89 -21.17 -3.62
C ILE A 295 5.89 -20.45 -4.97
N ASN A 296 6.88 -19.58 -5.18
CA ASN A 296 7.06 -18.86 -6.44
C ASN A 296 5.75 -18.26 -6.96
N SER A 297 4.98 -17.55 -6.12
CA SER A 297 3.65 -17.06 -6.47
C SER A 297 3.55 -15.55 -6.28
N THR A 298 2.62 -14.91 -6.98
CA THR A 298 2.44 -13.44 -6.92
C THR A 298 1.02 -13.08 -6.48
N PHE A 299 0.93 -12.34 -5.38
CA PHE A 299 -0.30 -11.81 -4.80
C PHE A 299 -0.29 -10.29 -4.94
N SER A 300 -1.19 -9.74 -5.75
CA SER A 300 -1.27 -8.29 -5.94
C SER A 300 -2.68 -7.74 -6.05
N GLY A 301 -2.92 -6.57 -5.44
CA GLY A 301 -4.19 -5.86 -5.56
C GLY A 301 -5.36 -6.48 -4.78
N ASN A 302 -5.13 -7.53 -3.98
CA ASN A 302 -6.20 -8.21 -3.25
C ASN A 302 -6.68 -7.34 -2.09
N THR A 303 -7.97 -7.44 -1.76
CA THR A 303 -8.59 -6.54 -0.78
C THR A 303 -9.47 -7.26 0.22
N VAL A 304 -9.42 -6.79 1.46
CA VAL A 304 -10.49 -7.01 2.43
C VAL A 304 -11.26 -5.72 2.63
N GLU A 305 -12.58 -5.81 2.68
CA GLU A 305 -13.47 -4.66 2.76
C GLU A 305 -14.59 -4.87 3.77
N THR A 306 -14.87 -3.82 4.56
CA THR A 306 -16.19 -3.67 5.20
C THR A 306 -16.88 -2.42 4.67
N THR A 307 -18.18 -2.52 4.36
CA THR A 307 -18.94 -1.39 3.82
C THR A 307 -19.68 -0.58 4.89
N LYS A 308 -19.66 -0.99 6.17
CA LYS A 308 -20.60 -0.45 7.18
C LYS A 308 -20.11 -0.34 8.63
N SER A 309 -18.83 -0.49 8.95
CA SER A 309 -18.40 -0.45 10.36
C SER A 309 -17.00 0.11 10.62
N ALA A 310 -16.87 0.85 11.72
CA ALA A 310 -15.63 1.44 12.23
C ALA A 310 -14.73 0.45 13.01
N ASN A 311 -15.25 -0.74 13.37
CA ASN A 311 -14.47 -1.73 14.13
C ASN A 311 -13.53 -2.53 13.20
N VAL A 312 -12.25 -2.17 13.24
CA VAL A 312 -11.25 -2.76 12.34
C VAL A 312 -10.51 -3.95 12.90
N ASP A 313 -10.76 -4.33 14.14
CA ASP A 313 -10.06 -5.44 14.78
C ASP A 313 -10.40 -6.79 14.12
N ASN A 314 -11.49 -6.81 13.36
CA ASN A 314 -12.02 -7.98 12.65
C ASN A 314 -11.75 -7.97 11.14
N ILE A 315 -10.88 -7.09 10.65
CA ILE A 315 -10.45 -7.03 9.25
C ILE A 315 -8.97 -7.36 9.20
N ARG A 316 -8.59 -8.50 8.61
CA ARG A 316 -7.22 -9.02 8.71
C ARG A 316 -6.77 -9.72 7.43
N GLY A 317 -5.49 -9.60 7.08
CA GLY A 317 -4.86 -10.29 5.96
C GLY A 317 -5.45 -9.91 4.60
N ALA A 318 -5.05 -8.76 4.05
CA ALA A 318 -5.52 -8.29 2.74
C ALA A 318 -5.14 -9.27 1.63
N SER A 319 -3.99 -9.92 1.81
CA SER A 319 -3.54 -11.01 0.94
C SER A 319 -4.02 -12.34 1.51
N ILE A 320 -3.40 -12.78 2.61
CA ILE A 320 -3.56 -14.13 3.16
C ILE A 320 -3.90 -14.04 4.64
N SER A 321 -4.86 -14.85 5.08
CA SER A 321 -5.11 -15.09 6.50
C SER A 321 -5.03 -16.57 6.80
N VAL A 322 -4.23 -16.94 7.79
CA VAL A 322 -4.09 -18.31 8.29
C VAL A 322 -4.51 -18.37 9.75
N GLY A 323 -5.35 -19.34 10.08
CA GLY A 323 -5.72 -19.67 11.46
C GLY A 323 -5.82 -21.18 11.65
N GLY A 324 -6.33 -21.58 12.81
CA GLY A 324 -6.41 -22.99 13.21
C GLY A 324 -5.27 -23.38 14.17
N ASN A 325 -5.35 -24.60 14.69
CA ASN A 325 -4.37 -25.13 15.63
C ASN A 325 -3.35 -26.01 14.89
N LYS A 326 -2.07 -25.89 15.28
CA LYS A 326 -0.89 -26.62 14.80
C LYS A 326 -0.66 -26.48 13.30
N VAL A 327 -1.11 -25.36 12.74
CA VAL A 327 -1.01 -25.11 11.30
C VAL A 327 0.38 -24.60 10.95
N THR A 328 0.88 -24.99 9.79
CA THR A 328 2.14 -24.46 9.25
C THR A 328 1.87 -23.70 7.96
N PHE A 329 2.38 -22.48 7.87
CA PHE A 329 2.30 -21.64 6.68
C PHE A 329 3.69 -21.35 6.13
N TYR A 330 3.93 -21.75 4.89
CA TYR A 330 5.13 -21.44 4.13
C TYR A 330 4.85 -20.42 3.03
N PHE A 331 5.65 -19.36 2.99
CA PHE A 331 5.67 -18.38 1.90
C PHE A 331 7.11 -18.22 1.41
N PHE A 332 7.39 -18.78 0.23
CA PHE A 332 8.74 -18.99 -0.28
C PHE A 332 8.88 -18.50 -1.73
N ASN A 333 9.95 -17.77 -2.04
CA ASN A 333 10.19 -17.17 -3.36
C ASN A 333 8.98 -16.41 -3.92
N SER A 334 8.16 -15.82 -3.05
CA SER A 334 6.84 -15.30 -3.44
C SER A 334 6.71 -13.80 -3.19
N VAL A 335 5.77 -13.17 -3.88
CA VAL A 335 5.49 -11.74 -3.80
C VAL A 335 4.11 -11.49 -3.21
N ALA A 336 4.02 -10.60 -2.23
CA ALA A 336 2.76 -10.01 -1.78
C ALA A 336 2.89 -8.48 -1.77
N SER A 337 2.19 -7.79 -2.67
CA SER A 337 2.30 -6.33 -2.83
C SER A 337 0.96 -5.69 -3.22
N ASN A 338 0.78 -4.41 -2.93
CA ASN A 338 -0.40 -3.63 -3.30
C ASN A 338 -1.73 -4.24 -2.79
N ASN A 339 -1.71 -5.00 -1.69
CA ASN A 339 -2.91 -5.57 -1.07
C ASN A 339 -3.49 -4.55 -0.08
N LYS A 340 -4.81 -4.37 -0.05
CA LYS A 340 -5.45 -3.20 0.60
C LYS A 340 -6.53 -3.56 1.62
N PHE A 341 -6.59 -2.73 2.65
CA PHE A 341 -7.71 -2.66 3.58
C PHE A 341 -8.64 -1.53 3.17
N LEU A 342 -9.87 -1.86 2.84
CA LEU A 342 -10.89 -0.89 2.45
C LEU A 342 -11.95 -0.76 3.56
N LEU A 343 -12.30 0.48 3.86
CA LEU A 343 -13.43 0.84 4.69
C LEU A 343 -14.36 1.71 3.84
N ASN A 344 -15.54 1.19 3.52
CA ASN A 344 -16.53 1.85 2.66
C ASN A 344 -15.89 2.35 1.35
N GLY A 345 -15.25 1.43 0.61
CA GLY A 345 -14.53 1.71 -0.63
C GLY A 345 -13.22 2.50 -0.51
N ASN A 346 -12.90 3.07 0.67
CA ASN A 346 -11.72 3.91 0.85
C ASN A 346 -10.57 3.13 1.48
N GLN A 347 -9.36 3.29 0.94
CA GLN A 347 -8.17 2.68 1.54
C GLN A 347 -7.95 3.26 2.93
N ARG A 348 -7.94 2.37 3.94
CA ARG A 348 -7.73 2.78 5.32
C ARG A 348 -6.24 2.95 5.60
N THR A 349 -5.86 4.14 6.04
CA THR A 349 -4.60 4.42 6.74
C THR A 349 -4.91 4.47 8.25
N THR A 350 -4.40 3.52 9.02
CA THR A 350 -4.67 3.41 10.47
C THR A 350 -3.35 3.45 11.23
N ASP A 351 -3.38 3.99 12.46
CA ASP A 351 -2.29 3.98 13.44
C ASP A 351 -2.40 2.82 14.44
N ASN A 352 -3.56 2.14 14.50
CA ASN A 352 -3.75 0.89 15.26
C ASN A 352 -2.69 -0.14 14.86
N ASN A 353 -1.73 -0.36 15.77
CA ASN A 353 -0.59 -1.23 15.58
C ASN A 353 -0.98 -2.66 15.21
N ASP A 354 -2.05 -3.21 15.76
CA ASP A 354 -2.45 -4.61 15.47
C ASP A 354 -3.11 -4.74 14.11
N ALA A 355 -3.91 -3.77 13.68
CA ALA A 355 -4.44 -3.72 12.32
C ALA A 355 -3.31 -3.55 11.28
N ILE A 356 -2.26 -2.77 11.59
CA ILE A 356 -1.06 -2.61 10.73
C ILE A 356 -0.25 -3.91 10.69
N LYS A 357 -0.09 -4.62 11.81
CA LYS A 357 0.60 -5.93 11.86
C LYS A 357 -0.08 -6.95 10.98
N HIS A 358 -1.41 -6.95 10.96
CA HIS A 358 -2.20 -7.92 10.21
C HIS A 358 -2.62 -7.43 8.84
N GLN A 359 -2.04 -6.35 8.32
CA GLN A 359 -2.54 -5.70 7.11
C GLN A 359 -2.38 -6.58 5.87
N VAL A 360 -1.18 -7.09 5.61
CA VAL A 360 -0.92 -7.91 4.41
C VAL A 360 -1.17 -9.38 4.71
N PHE A 361 -0.58 -9.89 5.80
CA PHE A 361 -0.80 -11.23 6.31
C PHE A 361 -1.43 -11.20 7.69
N ASN A 362 -2.31 -12.15 7.95
CA ASN A 362 -2.79 -12.48 9.29
C ASN A 362 -2.43 -13.92 9.62
N PHE A 363 -1.89 -14.14 10.81
CA PHE A 363 -1.55 -15.46 11.28
C PHE A 363 -1.97 -15.61 12.74
N SER A 364 -2.75 -16.64 13.06
CA SER A 364 -3.11 -16.96 14.44
C SER A 364 -2.20 -18.04 14.98
N ASN A 365 -1.53 -17.76 16.10
CA ASN A 365 -0.78 -18.74 16.89
C ASN A 365 -1.32 -18.81 18.32
N ALA A 366 -2.65 -18.91 18.48
CA ALA A 366 -3.28 -18.93 19.79
C ALA A 366 -2.93 -20.20 20.61
N ASP A 367 -2.42 -21.24 19.95
CA ASP A 367 -2.09 -22.54 20.53
C ASP A 367 -0.59 -22.75 20.82
N ASN A 368 0.24 -21.75 20.50
CA ASN A 368 1.71 -21.75 20.61
C ASN A 368 2.38 -22.93 19.87
N GLN A 369 1.71 -23.53 18.89
CA GLN A 369 2.20 -24.68 18.12
C GLN A 369 2.07 -24.45 16.61
N SER A 370 1.47 -23.35 16.19
CA SER A 370 1.33 -22.97 14.79
C SER A 370 2.54 -22.16 14.34
N ASN A 371 3.04 -22.42 13.13
CA ASN A 371 4.26 -21.82 12.61
C ASN A 371 4.00 -21.03 11.32
N MET A 372 4.49 -19.80 11.27
CA MET A 372 4.57 -19.01 10.03
C MET A 372 6.02 -18.85 9.63
N ILE A 373 6.33 -19.29 8.41
CA ILE A 373 7.69 -19.39 7.89
C ILE A 373 7.73 -18.66 6.55
N VAL A 374 8.33 -17.46 6.55
CA VAL A 374 8.34 -16.54 5.40
C VAL A 374 9.77 -16.11 5.15
N ASN A 375 10.33 -16.47 4.00
CA ASN A 375 11.69 -16.12 3.63
C ASN A 375 11.89 -16.15 2.12
N TYR A 376 13.02 -15.60 1.66
CA TYR A 376 13.35 -15.41 0.24
C TYR A 376 12.18 -14.82 -0.55
N SER A 377 11.46 -13.89 0.05
CA SER A 377 10.16 -13.43 -0.44
C SER A 377 10.08 -11.91 -0.34
N ASN A 378 9.21 -11.30 -1.14
CA ASN A 378 8.95 -9.86 -1.05
C ASN A 378 7.54 -9.61 -0.55
N VAL A 379 7.41 -9.05 0.64
CA VAL A 379 6.12 -8.79 1.29
C VAL A 379 6.07 -7.32 1.70
N GLU A 380 5.17 -6.56 1.10
CA GLU A 380 4.98 -5.15 1.43
C GLU A 380 4.61 -4.99 2.91
N GLY A 381 5.26 -4.06 3.60
CA GLY A 381 5.02 -3.80 5.03
C GLY A 381 5.61 -4.86 5.97
N SER A 382 6.51 -5.73 5.49
CA SER A 382 7.22 -6.72 6.31
C SER A 382 8.37 -6.12 7.12
N ALA A 383 8.84 -4.91 6.79
CA ALA A 383 9.93 -4.28 7.51
C ALA A 383 9.64 -4.16 9.02
N GLY A 384 10.51 -4.73 9.85
CA GLY A 384 10.39 -4.71 11.31
C GLY A 384 9.29 -5.62 11.88
N LYS A 385 8.77 -6.58 11.11
CA LYS A 385 7.83 -7.60 11.62
C LYS A 385 8.60 -8.79 12.21
N ASP A 386 8.17 -9.28 13.37
CA ASP A 386 8.82 -10.40 14.08
C ASP A 386 8.79 -11.72 13.29
N TRP A 387 7.85 -11.86 12.36
CA TRP A 387 7.70 -13.05 11.53
C TRP A 387 8.50 -13.03 10.24
N ALA A 388 9.11 -11.89 9.89
CA ALA A 388 9.86 -11.72 8.66
C ALA A 388 11.31 -12.19 8.87
N ASP A 389 11.72 -13.25 8.17
CA ASP A 389 13.12 -13.71 8.20
C ASP A 389 14.06 -12.77 7.44
N THR A 390 15.37 -13.02 7.57
CA THR A 390 16.47 -12.26 6.98
C THR A 390 16.31 -11.92 5.50
N TYR A 391 15.79 -12.83 4.66
CA TYR A 391 15.60 -12.61 3.22
C TYR A 391 14.13 -12.34 2.87
N THR A 392 13.39 -11.76 3.81
CA THR A 392 12.08 -11.17 3.54
C THR A 392 12.26 -9.68 3.23
N TYR A 393 11.98 -9.31 2.00
CA TYR A 393 12.18 -7.96 1.48
C TYR A 393 10.88 -7.15 1.51
N ASP A 394 11.02 -5.84 1.73
CA ASP A 394 9.93 -4.85 1.60
C ASP A 394 10.32 -3.81 0.55
N VAL A 395 10.27 -4.24 -0.72
CA VAL A 395 10.57 -3.39 -1.87
C VAL A 395 9.42 -3.39 -2.87
N VAL A 396 9.35 -2.34 -3.69
CA VAL A 396 8.40 -2.31 -4.82
C VAL A 396 8.83 -3.38 -5.82
N PRO A 397 7.95 -4.35 -6.20
CA PRO A 397 8.32 -5.43 -7.12
C PRO A 397 8.72 -4.98 -8.53
N VAL A 398 8.16 -3.85 -9.01
CA VAL A 398 8.33 -3.33 -10.37
C VAL A 398 7.94 -4.36 -11.45
N PHE A 399 6.63 -4.47 -11.67
CA PHE A 399 6.07 -5.27 -12.77
C PHE A 399 6.11 -4.50 -14.10
N ASN A 400 5.99 -5.20 -15.23
CA ASN A 400 5.98 -4.60 -16.56
C ASN A 400 4.77 -3.70 -16.81
N ASP A 401 3.53 -4.20 -16.66
CA ASP A 401 2.32 -3.39 -16.85
C ASP A 401 1.10 -3.98 -16.13
N THR A 402 0.93 -3.59 -14.85
CA THR A 402 -0.22 -4.05 -14.07
C THR A 402 -1.56 -3.49 -14.56
N SER A 403 -1.58 -2.43 -15.36
CA SER A 403 -2.81 -1.86 -15.91
C SER A 403 -3.42 -2.74 -17.00
N GLN A 404 -2.57 -3.53 -17.67
CA GLN A 404 -2.94 -4.53 -18.67
C GLN A 404 -2.94 -5.96 -18.10
N GLY A 405 -2.73 -6.11 -16.79
CA GLY A 405 -2.67 -7.42 -16.13
C GLY A 405 -1.35 -8.16 -16.31
N ASP A 406 -0.28 -7.50 -16.76
CA ASP A 406 1.06 -8.07 -16.85
C ASP A 406 1.81 -7.89 -15.52
N TYR A 407 1.86 -8.97 -14.75
CA TYR A 407 2.56 -9.08 -13.46
C TYR A 407 3.93 -9.75 -13.59
N SER A 408 4.48 -9.88 -14.80
CA SER A 408 5.88 -10.28 -14.99
C SER A 408 6.83 -9.19 -14.48
N LEU A 409 8.01 -9.60 -14.00
CA LEU A 409 9.01 -8.66 -13.49
C LEU A 409 9.61 -7.85 -14.63
N SER A 410 9.64 -6.53 -14.47
CA SER A 410 10.38 -5.66 -15.39
C SER A 410 11.88 -5.90 -15.28
N ASN A 411 12.64 -5.63 -16.34
CA ASN A 411 14.10 -5.81 -16.38
C ASN A 411 14.88 -4.98 -15.33
N ILE A 412 14.22 -4.02 -14.69
CA ILE A 412 14.75 -3.20 -13.60
C ILE A 412 14.19 -3.58 -12.23
N SER A 413 13.52 -4.73 -12.13
CA SER A 413 12.95 -5.24 -10.88
C SER A 413 14.06 -5.69 -9.93
N PRO A 414 13.99 -5.31 -8.64
CA PRO A 414 14.92 -5.79 -7.63
C PRO A 414 14.74 -7.27 -7.30
N LEU A 415 13.65 -7.90 -7.76
CA LEU A 415 13.30 -9.29 -7.43
C LEU A 415 13.90 -10.32 -8.39
N ILE A 416 14.56 -9.84 -9.44
CA ILE A 416 15.28 -10.67 -10.40
C ILE A 416 16.52 -11.28 -9.72
N GLY A 417 16.62 -12.61 -9.72
CA GLY A 417 17.71 -13.38 -9.11
C GLY A 417 17.77 -13.31 -7.58
N ALA A 418 16.71 -12.81 -6.93
CA ALA A 418 16.70 -12.57 -5.49
C ALA A 418 16.23 -13.78 -4.66
N GLY A 419 15.66 -14.79 -5.32
CA GLY A 419 15.20 -16.04 -4.69
C GLY A 419 16.33 -17.06 -4.54
N VAL A 420 15.96 -18.26 -4.12
CA VAL A 420 16.90 -19.40 -4.02
C VAL A 420 16.28 -20.68 -4.59
N ALA A 421 17.09 -21.52 -5.24
CA ALA A 421 16.60 -22.77 -5.81
C ALA A 421 16.16 -23.78 -4.73
N ASN A 422 16.88 -23.83 -3.61
CA ASN A 422 16.60 -24.76 -2.52
C ASN A 422 16.75 -24.06 -1.16
N TRP A 423 15.71 -24.16 -0.33
CA TRP A 423 15.74 -23.76 1.07
C TRP A 423 15.86 -25.02 1.93
N SER A 424 17.10 -25.48 2.12
CA SER A 424 17.40 -26.79 2.68
C SER A 424 16.90 -27.00 4.11
N SER A 425 16.88 -25.97 4.95
CA SER A 425 16.40 -26.08 6.34
C SER A 425 14.92 -26.40 6.45
N GLU A 426 14.11 -25.97 5.47
CA GLU A 426 12.66 -26.21 5.41
C GLU A 426 12.27 -27.28 4.38
N GLY A 427 13.24 -27.83 3.65
CA GLY A 427 12.98 -28.83 2.61
C GLY A 427 12.11 -28.31 1.45
N LEU A 428 12.20 -27.01 1.13
CA LEU A 428 11.47 -26.39 0.02
C LEU A 428 12.37 -26.17 -1.20
N THR A 429 11.82 -26.40 -2.38
CA THR A 429 12.52 -26.24 -3.67
C THR A 429 11.67 -25.40 -4.61
N ALA A 430 12.31 -24.48 -5.34
CA ALA A 430 11.65 -23.71 -6.38
C ALA A 430 11.21 -24.63 -7.54
N PRO A 431 10.06 -24.40 -8.18
CA PRO A 431 9.68 -25.13 -9.39
C PRO A 431 10.74 -24.98 -10.50
N THR A 432 10.81 -25.94 -11.42
CA THR A 432 11.83 -25.93 -12.51
C THR A 432 11.46 -25.01 -13.67
N ASP A 433 10.24 -24.48 -13.68
CA ASP A 433 9.73 -23.55 -14.67
C ASP A 433 8.85 -22.49 -14.01
N ASP A 434 8.49 -21.45 -14.76
CA ASP A 434 7.61 -20.37 -14.32
C ASP A 434 6.14 -20.63 -14.72
N ILE A 435 5.26 -19.66 -14.44
CA ILE A 435 3.84 -19.74 -14.80
C ILE A 435 3.57 -19.88 -16.30
N LEU A 436 4.46 -19.36 -17.15
CA LEU A 436 4.36 -19.48 -18.61
C LEU A 436 5.06 -20.74 -19.14
N GLY A 437 5.75 -21.49 -18.29
CA GLY A 437 6.53 -22.67 -18.66
C GLY A 437 7.96 -22.38 -19.11
N ASN A 438 8.47 -21.16 -18.91
CA ASN A 438 9.87 -20.84 -19.14
C ASN A 438 10.73 -21.53 -18.07
N SER A 439 11.93 -22.00 -18.43
CA SER A 439 12.86 -22.62 -17.47
C SER A 439 13.24 -21.70 -16.33
N ARG A 440 13.41 -22.26 -15.14
CA ARG A 440 13.85 -21.57 -13.92
C ARG A 440 15.05 -22.30 -13.30
N PRO A 441 16.14 -21.61 -12.94
CA PRO A 441 16.38 -20.17 -13.15
C PRO A 441 16.74 -19.84 -14.61
N ASN A 442 16.55 -18.59 -15.03
CA ASN A 442 16.92 -18.12 -16.37
C ASN A 442 17.75 -16.82 -16.31
N PRO A 443 19.01 -16.81 -16.77
CA PRO A 443 19.74 -17.89 -17.43
C PRO A 443 20.12 -19.00 -16.46
N SER A 444 20.37 -20.19 -17.01
CA SER A 444 20.85 -21.34 -16.23
C SER A 444 22.12 -20.98 -15.45
N GLY A 445 22.18 -21.43 -14.19
CA GLY A 445 23.28 -21.13 -13.26
C GLY A 445 23.10 -19.85 -12.45
N SER A 446 22.07 -19.04 -12.73
CA SER A 446 21.67 -17.92 -11.87
C SER A 446 20.76 -18.39 -10.71
N ASN A 447 20.28 -17.46 -9.89
CA ASN A 447 19.28 -17.73 -8.86
C ASN A 447 17.87 -17.52 -9.44
N PRO A 448 16.85 -18.25 -8.94
CA PRO A 448 15.46 -17.99 -9.33
C PRO A 448 14.98 -16.59 -8.97
N ASP A 449 14.04 -16.07 -9.75
CA ASP A 449 13.32 -14.85 -9.41
C ASP A 449 12.28 -15.07 -8.30
N ILE A 450 12.06 -14.03 -7.50
CA ILE A 450 10.93 -14.03 -6.54
C ILE A 450 9.64 -13.67 -7.29
N GLY A 451 8.65 -14.57 -7.23
CA GLY A 451 7.34 -14.44 -7.87
C GLY A 451 7.06 -15.55 -8.88
N ALA A 452 5.88 -15.45 -9.52
CA ALA A 452 5.36 -16.45 -10.46
C ALA A 452 6.06 -16.52 -11.81
N TYR A 453 6.76 -15.46 -12.20
CA TYR A 453 7.45 -15.33 -13.47
C TYR A 453 8.96 -15.46 -13.27
N GLU A 454 9.66 -15.90 -14.31
CA GLU A 454 11.11 -15.87 -14.40
C GLU A 454 11.51 -14.90 -15.53
N ASN A 455 12.34 -13.91 -15.21
CA ASN A 455 12.92 -12.98 -16.16
C ASN A 455 14.10 -13.64 -16.90
N ALA A 456 14.48 -13.12 -18.06
CA ALA A 456 15.64 -13.63 -18.80
C ALA A 456 16.99 -13.14 -18.24
N ASN A 457 16.96 -12.15 -17.35
CA ASN A 457 18.13 -11.65 -16.64
C ASN A 457 18.31 -12.48 -15.36
N GLY A 458 19.54 -12.92 -15.06
CA GLY A 458 19.81 -13.68 -13.82
C GLY A 458 20.00 -12.85 -12.56
N ALA A 459 20.03 -11.53 -12.71
CA ALA A 459 20.13 -10.54 -11.64
C ALA A 459 19.72 -9.17 -12.16
N ILE A 460 19.31 -8.28 -11.26
CA ILE A 460 19.08 -6.87 -11.60
C ILE A 460 20.39 -6.20 -12.07
N THR A 461 20.31 -5.44 -13.18
CA THR A 461 21.44 -4.66 -13.72
C THR A 461 21.34 -3.16 -13.44
N ALA A 462 20.13 -2.68 -13.13
CA ALA A 462 19.87 -1.30 -12.75
C ALA A 462 20.07 -1.08 -11.24
N PRO A 463 20.29 0.17 -10.78
CA PRO A 463 20.22 0.49 -9.37
C PRO A 463 18.87 0.08 -8.75
N LEU A 464 18.90 -0.36 -7.49
CA LEU A 464 17.68 -0.63 -6.73
C LEU A 464 16.77 0.60 -6.69
N PRO A 465 15.44 0.45 -6.55
CA PRO A 465 14.55 1.57 -6.29
C PRO A 465 14.98 2.37 -5.04
N VAL A 466 14.81 3.69 -5.07
CA VAL A 466 15.13 4.56 -3.93
C VAL A 466 14.24 4.23 -2.73
N SER A 467 14.84 4.02 -1.56
CA SER A 467 14.15 3.74 -0.29
C SER A 467 14.11 4.96 0.63
N GLY A 468 13.16 4.99 1.56
CA GLY A 468 13.01 6.07 2.54
C GLY A 468 12.71 7.45 1.93
N PHE A 469 12.13 7.48 0.74
CA PHE A 469 11.81 8.74 0.05
C PHE A 469 10.74 9.53 0.83
N ILE A 470 11.10 10.74 1.22
CA ILE A 470 10.21 11.71 1.86
C ILE A 470 10.23 13.03 1.09
N ALA A 471 9.07 13.69 1.02
CA ALA A 471 8.92 15.02 0.44
C ALA A 471 8.15 15.92 1.41
N SER A 472 8.77 17.04 1.78
CA SER A 472 8.18 18.06 2.65
C SER A 472 7.92 19.33 1.85
N ARG A 473 6.76 19.94 2.04
CA ARG A 473 6.39 21.20 1.37
C ARG A 473 7.20 22.37 1.93
N GLY A 474 7.55 23.31 1.07
CA GLY A 474 8.16 24.59 1.40
C GLY A 474 7.45 25.75 0.69
N THR A 475 7.94 26.98 0.92
CA THR A 475 7.53 28.16 0.14
C THR A 475 7.93 27.98 -1.31
N SER A 476 6.95 27.84 -2.19
CA SER A 476 7.16 27.70 -3.64
C SER A 476 8.15 26.57 -3.99
N SER A 477 8.22 25.54 -3.14
CA SER A 477 9.24 24.50 -3.19
C SER A 477 8.82 23.21 -2.47
N ALA A 478 9.63 22.17 -2.66
CA ALA A 478 9.57 20.93 -1.90
C ALA A 478 10.98 20.48 -1.52
N VAL A 479 11.18 20.12 -0.25
CA VAL A 479 12.42 19.55 0.28
C VAL A 479 12.31 18.03 0.24
N LEU A 480 13.20 17.41 -0.52
CA LEU A 480 13.21 15.99 -0.81
C LEU A 480 14.39 15.33 -0.11
N LYS A 481 14.18 14.18 0.53
CA LYS A 481 15.24 13.37 1.14
C LYS A 481 14.96 11.88 0.92
N TRP A 482 16.02 11.08 0.87
CA TRP A 482 15.94 9.63 0.74
C TRP A 482 17.21 8.95 1.26
N ASN A 483 17.18 7.61 1.32
CA ASN A 483 18.36 6.82 1.67
C ASN A 483 19.23 6.55 0.45
N ARG A 484 20.54 6.42 0.66
CA ARG A 484 21.44 6.01 -0.41
C ARG A 484 21.12 4.59 -0.88
N ASN A 485 21.12 4.37 -2.20
CA ASN A 485 20.88 3.04 -2.77
C ASN A 485 21.95 2.05 -2.30
N LYS A 486 21.53 0.84 -1.97
CA LYS A 486 22.41 -0.27 -1.63
C LYS A 486 22.83 -1.05 -2.86
N SER A 487 23.96 -1.73 -2.78
CA SER A 487 24.53 -2.49 -3.90
C SER A 487 23.70 -3.72 -4.30
N ALA A 488 22.93 -4.29 -3.36
CA ALA A 488 22.03 -5.42 -3.57
C ALA A 488 20.95 -5.42 -2.46
N LEU A 489 19.89 -6.22 -2.63
CA LEU A 489 18.91 -6.45 -1.56
C LEU A 489 19.59 -7.03 -0.32
N GLY A 490 19.25 -6.52 0.86
CA GLY A 490 19.87 -6.92 2.13
C GLY A 490 21.31 -6.43 2.34
N SER A 491 21.94 -5.75 1.38
CA SER A 491 23.31 -5.24 1.52
C SER A 491 23.37 -4.00 2.41
N ASN A 492 24.40 -3.92 3.25
CA ASN A 492 24.73 -2.71 4.01
C ASN A 492 25.58 -1.70 3.22
N SER A 493 26.21 -2.13 2.13
CA SER A 493 27.11 -1.31 1.31
C SER A 493 26.34 -0.44 0.33
N ASP A 494 26.71 0.84 0.25
CA ASP A 494 26.16 1.77 -0.74
C ASP A 494 26.60 1.38 -2.16
N ALA A 495 25.71 1.56 -3.13
CA ALA A 495 26.01 1.39 -4.53
C ALA A 495 26.94 2.52 -5.02
N ALA A 496 27.92 2.17 -5.85
CA ALA A 496 28.81 3.14 -6.48
C ALA A 496 28.16 3.79 -7.71
N PHE A 497 28.69 4.94 -8.13
CA PHE A 497 28.33 5.63 -9.38
C PHE A 497 26.85 6.03 -9.48
N ILE A 498 26.21 6.38 -8.35
CA ILE A 498 24.79 6.75 -8.33
C ILE A 498 24.60 8.26 -8.55
N GLN A 499 23.73 8.60 -9.51
CA GLN A 499 23.14 9.92 -9.67
C GLN A 499 21.61 9.80 -9.60
N TYR A 500 20.99 10.57 -8.71
CA TYR A 500 19.54 10.61 -8.55
C TYR A 500 18.89 11.49 -9.60
N GLN A 501 17.76 11.02 -10.11
CA GLN A 501 16.92 11.71 -11.09
C GLN A 501 15.63 12.15 -10.42
N ILE A 502 15.27 13.43 -10.51
CA ILE A 502 14.11 14.01 -9.84
C ILE A 502 13.02 14.23 -10.87
N TYR A 503 11.86 13.63 -10.62
CA TYR A 503 10.71 13.71 -11.49
C TYR A 503 9.61 14.56 -10.87
N LYS A 504 9.06 15.50 -11.65
CA LYS A 504 7.87 16.29 -11.34
C LYS A 504 6.81 15.99 -12.39
N ASP A 505 5.67 15.46 -11.97
CA ASP A 505 4.54 15.08 -12.83
C ASP A 505 4.97 14.14 -13.97
N GLY A 506 5.88 13.21 -13.66
CA GLY A 506 6.41 12.24 -14.61
C GLY A 506 7.59 12.72 -15.46
N VAL A 507 7.92 14.02 -15.44
CA VAL A 507 9.01 14.62 -16.23
C VAL A 507 10.26 14.79 -15.38
N ASN A 508 11.43 14.39 -15.89
CA ASN A 508 12.71 14.62 -15.22
C ASN A 508 13.04 16.12 -15.24
N VAL A 509 13.22 16.73 -14.07
CA VAL A 509 13.46 18.18 -13.92
C VAL A 509 14.80 18.52 -13.30
N ALA A 510 15.49 17.55 -12.69
CA ALA A 510 16.78 17.78 -12.05
C ALA A 510 17.55 16.48 -11.79
N GLN A 511 18.85 16.63 -11.53
CA GLN A 511 19.76 15.55 -11.18
C GLN A 511 20.65 15.97 -9.99
N THR A 512 21.03 15.01 -9.14
CA THR A 512 21.93 15.26 -8.00
C THR A 512 22.66 13.98 -7.60
N THR A 513 23.84 14.10 -6.99
CA THR A 513 24.53 12.98 -6.33
C THR A 513 24.24 12.92 -4.83
N ASN A 514 23.64 13.97 -4.27
CA ASN A 514 23.23 14.01 -2.87
C ASN A 514 21.94 13.24 -2.66
N SER A 515 21.76 12.66 -1.46
CA SER A 515 20.51 11.99 -1.09
C SER A 515 19.42 12.96 -0.60
N PHE A 516 19.49 14.20 -1.08
CA PHE A 516 18.53 15.27 -0.82
C PHE A 516 18.53 16.26 -1.98
N PHE A 517 17.39 16.94 -2.17
CA PHE A 517 17.22 17.98 -3.18
C PHE A 517 16.13 18.96 -2.76
N THR A 518 16.29 20.25 -3.05
CA THR A 518 15.20 21.23 -2.89
C THR A 518 14.68 21.60 -4.26
N LEU A 519 13.49 21.12 -4.60
CA LEU A 519 12.81 21.48 -5.84
C LEU A 519 12.16 22.85 -5.66
N THR A 520 12.63 23.86 -6.39
CA THR A 520 12.13 25.24 -6.32
C THR A 520 11.23 25.57 -7.52
N GLY A 521 10.65 26.78 -7.52
CA GLY A 521 9.82 27.25 -8.64
C GLY A 521 8.45 26.57 -8.72
N LEU A 522 7.98 25.98 -7.63
CA LEU A 522 6.63 25.44 -7.53
C LEU A 522 5.62 26.53 -7.19
N THR A 523 4.38 26.39 -7.62
CA THR A 523 3.31 27.33 -7.28
C THR A 523 2.60 26.89 -6.00
N ASN A 524 2.54 27.77 -5.01
CA ASN A 524 1.79 27.53 -3.77
C ASN A 524 0.33 27.22 -4.07
N GLY A 525 -0.21 26.18 -3.43
CA GLY A 525 -1.59 25.73 -3.64
C GLY A 525 -1.82 24.88 -4.89
N THR A 526 -0.79 24.59 -5.70
CA THR A 526 -0.86 23.59 -6.78
C THR A 526 -0.31 22.25 -6.28
N SER A 527 -0.98 21.15 -6.59
CA SER A 527 -0.50 19.80 -6.25
C SER A 527 0.44 19.28 -7.33
N TYR A 528 1.57 18.70 -6.92
CA TYR A 528 2.56 18.08 -7.79
C TYR A 528 2.82 16.64 -7.37
N SER A 529 3.04 15.76 -8.35
CA SER A 529 3.49 14.38 -8.13
C SER A 529 5.01 14.31 -8.23
N ILE A 530 5.70 13.97 -7.14
CA ILE A 530 7.16 13.90 -7.10
C ILE A 530 7.63 12.45 -6.95
N GLN A 531 8.64 12.07 -7.74
CA GLN A 531 9.32 10.78 -7.68
C GLN A 531 10.83 10.96 -7.81
N VAL A 532 11.59 9.97 -7.34
CA VAL A 532 13.04 9.92 -7.48
C VAL A 532 13.44 8.53 -7.96
N SER A 533 14.37 8.45 -8.90
CA SER A 533 15.05 7.20 -9.27
C SER A 533 16.56 7.35 -9.11
N ALA A 534 17.27 6.23 -9.19
CA ALA A 534 18.73 6.20 -9.18
C ALA A 534 19.23 5.74 -10.55
N LYS A 535 20.23 6.45 -11.08
CA LYS A 535 20.91 6.12 -12.33
C LYS A 535 22.36 5.75 -12.04
N ASN A 536 22.81 4.63 -12.60
CA ASN A 536 24.22 4.28 -12.59
C ASN A 536 24.94 5.06 -13.69
N THR A 537 25.88 5.92 -13.33
CA THR A 537 26.58 6.78 -14.29
C THR A 537 27.65 6.05 -15.09
N SER A 538 28.12 4.88 -14.67
CA SER A 538 29.10 4.10 -15.44
C SER A 538 28.44 3.27 -16.54
N THR A 539 27.23 2.75 -16.31
CA THR A 539 26.47 1.96 -17.30
C THR A 539 25.43 2.78 -18.06
N GLY A 540 25.02 3.92 -17.52
CA GLY A 540 23.93 4.73 -18.06
C GLY A 540 22.53 4.20 -17.75
N ILE A 541 22.41 3.08 -17.02
CA ILE A 541 21.13 2.43 -16.71
C ILE A 541 20.45 3.12 -15.53
N GLU A 542 19.17 3.46 -15.71
CA GLU A 542 18.31 4.03 -14.67
C GLU A 542 17.43 2.94 -14.05
N GLY A 543 17.37 2.92 -12.71
CA GLY A 543 16.49 2.05 -11.95
C GLY A 543 15.06 2.55 -11.86
N ALA A 544 14.21 1.78 -11.20
CA ALA A 544 12.81 2.14 -11.09
C ALA A 544 12.60 3.42 -10.25
N LYS A 545 11.57 4.18 -10.61
CA LYS A 545 11.12 5.35 -9.83
C LYS A 545 10.54 4.89 -8.49
N SER A 546 10.72 5.72 -7.47
CA SER A 546 10.05 5.56 -6.18
C SER A 546 8.52 5.63 -6.31
N LYS A 547 7.81 5.22 -5.25
CA LYS A 547 6.38 5.56 -5.10
C LYS A 547 6.21 7.07 -5.21
N SER A 548 5.16 7.51 -5.92
CA SER A 548 4.84 8.94 -6.04
C SER A 548 4.36 9.52 -4.72
N ILE A 549 4.86 10.70 -4.38
CA ILE A 549 4.35 11.52 -3.27
C ILE A 549 3.71 12.79 -3.85
N SER A 550 2.44 13.02 -3.50
CA SER A 550 1.74 14.25 -3.84
C SER A 550 2.10 15.36 -2.84
N ILE A 551 2.60 16.49 -3.34
CA ILE A 551 2.97 17.64 -2.51
C ILE A 551 2.21 18.89 -2.96
N LYS A 552 1.72 19.67 -2.00
CA LYS A 552 1.05 20.95 -2.22
C LYS A 552 1.79 22.07 -1.46
N PRO A 553 2.67 22.82 -2.14
CA PRO A 553 3.48 23.89 -1.53
C PRO A 553 2.63 24.99 -0.91
N ARG A 554 3.19 25.68 0.09
CA ARG A 554 2.58 26.85 0.72
C ARG A 554 3.63 27.77 1.29
N TYR A 555 3.26 29.02 1.50
CA TYR A 555 4.11 30.00 2.12
C TYR A 555 4.43 29.62 3.57
N LEU A 556 5.72 29.48 3.87
CA LEU A 556 6.30 29.13 5.16
C LEU A 556 7.51 30.03 5.48
N GLY A 557 7.53 31.26 4.95
CA GLY A 557 8.67 32.17 5.10
C GLY A 557 9.76 31.98 4.02
N PRO A 558 11.01 32.41 4.28
CA PRO A 558 11.53 32.89 5.56
C PRO A 558 11.17 34.36 5.88
N LYS A 559 10.55 35.09 4.93
CA LYS A 559 10.08 36.45 5.16
C LYS A 559 8.60 36.45 5.52
N TRP A 560 8.17 37.15 6.55
CA TRP A 560 6.76 37.28 6.91
C TRP A 560 6.35 38.74 6.77
N TYR A 561 5.51 39.04 5.78
CA TYR A 561 5.08 40.41 5.52
C TYR A 561 3.89 40.76 6.39
N VAL A 562 3.89 41.98 6.94
CA VAL A 562 2.81 42.53 7.76
C VAL A 562 2.34 43.84 7.13
N ALA A 563 1.05 43.97 6.87
CA ALA A 563 0.45 45.17 6.31
C ALA A 563 -0.02 46.12 7.40
N ALA A 564 0.14 47.42 7.18
CA ALA A 564 -0.39 48.45 8.07
C ALA A 564 -1.93 48.51 8.06
N SER A 565 -2.56 48.11 6.95
CA SER A 565 -4.02 48.03 6.81
C SER A 565 -4.41 46.89 5.86
N ASN A 566 -5.63 46.37 6.00
CA ASN A 566 -6.19 45.31 5.13
C ASN A 566 -5.36 44.01 5.06
N GLY A 567 -4.51 43.74 6.05
CA GLY A 567 -3.79 42.47 6.16
C GLY A 567 -4.69 41.33 6.59
N TYR A 568 -4.20 40.10 6.43
CA TYR A 568 -4.96 38.89 6.67
C TYR A 568 -4.73 38.33 8.08
N ALA A 569 -5.73 37.62 8.61
CA ALA A 569 -5.63 37.03 9.94
C ALA A 569 -4.76 35.77 9.89
N LEU A 570 -4.21 35.38 11.06
CA LEU A 570 -3.32 34.22 11.16
C LEU A 570 -4.00 32.92 10.70
N ASN A 571 -5.29 32.76 11.03
CA ASN A 571 -6.10 31.60 10.64
C ASN A 571 -6.23 31.43 9.12
N ASP A 572 -6.06 32.50 8.32
CA ASP A 572 -6.12 32.40 6.87
C ASP A 572 -4.91 31.64 6.28
N THR A 573 -3.87 31.35 7.05
CA THR A 573 -2.79 30.41 6.65
C THR A 573 -3.29 28.98 6.47
N ALA A 574 -4.43 28.64 7.09
CA ALA A 574 -5.06 27.33 6.94
C ALA A 574 -5.77 27.20 5.58
N SER A 575 -6.46 28.25 5.13
CA SER A 575 -7.32 28.26 3.94
C SER A 575 -6.61 28.78 2.68
N ASN A 576 -5.64 29.67 2.81
CA ASN A 576 -4.92 30.26 1.69
C ASN A 576 -3.42 29.96 1.75
N PHE A 577 -2.88 29.46 0.63
CA PHE A 577 -1.51 28.97 0.52
C PHE A 577 -0.44 30.07 0.41
N ASN A 578 -0.82 31.35 0.29
CA ASN A 578 0.09 32.49 0.14
C ASN A 578 0.08 33.47 1.32
N THR A 579 -0.72 33.22 2.35
CA THR A 579 -0.80 34.07 3.55
C THR A 579 0.56 34.25 4.21
N GLY A 580 0.95 35.49 4.47
CA GLY A 580 2.26 35.86 5.00
C GLY A 580 3.27 36.31 3.94
N SER A 581 2.98 36.12 2.65
CA SER A 581 3.79 36.63 1.55
C SER A 581 3.59 38.14 1.33
N SER A 582 4.45 38.76 0.51
CA SER A 582 4.36 40.19 0.18
C SER A 582 3.05 40.59 -0.52
N THR A 583 2.46 39.68 -1.28
CA THR A 583 1.17 39.91 -1.97
C THR A 583 -0.03 39.60 -1.09
N ARG A 584 0.18 38.91 0.03
CA ARG A 584 -0.88 38.50 0.96
C ARG A 584 -0.42 38.60 2.42
N PRO A 585 -0.04 39.80 2.89
CA PRO A 585 0.59 40.03 4.17
C PRO A 585 -0.36 39.78 5.35
N LEU A 586 0.21 39.52 6.53
CA LEU A 586 -0.52 39.38 7.78
C LEU A 586 -0.97 40.76 8.31
N SER A 587 -2.03 40.77 9.11
CA SER A 587 -2.63 41.99 9.70
C SER A 587 -1.83 42.60 10.85
N HIS A 588 -1.04 41.79 11.58
CA HIS A 588 -0.38 42.23 12.82
C HIS A 588 0.98 41.57 13.04
N ILE A 589 1.88 42.25 13.75
CA ILE A 589 3.21 41.76 14.10
C ILE A 589 3.11 40.51 15.00
N LYS A 590 2.19 40.50 15.97
CA LYS A 590 1.98 39.32 16.83
C LYS A 590 1.57 38.08 16.03
N ASN A 591 0.83 38.23 14.92
CA ASN A 591 0.46 37.08 14.07
C ASN A 591 1.71 36.46 13.43
N ALA A 592 2.62 37.28 12.91
CA ALA A 592 3.87 36.80 12.33
C ALA A 592 4.79 36.19 13.39
N MET A 593 4.87 36.79 14.59
CA MET A 593 5.60 36.22 15.73
C MET A 593 5.11 34.82 16.13
N SER A 594 3.80 34.56 16.06
CA SER A 594 3.23 33.26 16.42
C SER A 594 3.66 32.09 15.51
N ILE A 595 4.12 32.37 14.30
CA ILE A 595 4.51 31.34 13.30
C ILE A 595 5.97 31.43 12.86
N LEU A 596 6.73 32.33 13.48
CA LEU A 596 8.13 32.57 13.18
C LEU A 596 8.99 31.33 13.47
N ALA A 597 9.82 30.94 12.51
CA ALA A 597 10.91 29.99 12.70
C ALA A 597 12.23 30.73 12.99
N SER A 598 13.18 30.04 13.62
CA SER A 598 14.51 30.62 13.87
C SER A 598 15.21 30.95 12.54
N GLY A 599 15.74 32.17 12.42
CA GLY A 599 16.34 32.72 11.20
C GLY A 599 15.36 33.48 10.28
N ASP A 600 14.06 33.51 10.59
CA ASP A 600 13.08 34.23 9.78
C ASP A 600 13.22 35.76 9.90
N THR A 601 12.60 36.49 8.97
CA THR A 601 12.51 37.95 8.97
C THR A 601 11.05 38.39 8.92
N ILE A 602 10.61 39.25 9.83
CA ILE A 602 9.36 40.00 9.70
C ILE A 602 9.62 41.29 8.92
N VAL A 603 8.84 41.52 7.88
CA VAL A 603 8.92 42.72 7.03
C VAL A 603 7.63 43.52 7.18
N LEU A 604 7.72 44.73 7.72
CA LEU A 604 6.59 45.64 7.87
C LEU A 604 6.45 46.52 6.64
N GLN A 605 5.32 46.43 5.95
CA GLN A 605 5.01 47.29 4.81
C GLN A 605 4.76 48.73 5.27
N GLY A 606 4.92 49.67 4.33
CA GLY A 606 4.66 51.09 4.57
C GLY A 606 3.26 51.38 5.13
N GLY A 607 3.19 52.34 6.05
CA GLY A 607 1.98 52.78 6.75
C GLY A 607 2.12 52.71 8.28
N THR A 608 1.01 53.00 8.97
CA THR A 608 0.94 53.03 10.43
C THR A 608 0.34 51.75 11.01
N HIS A 609 1.17 50.94 11.66
CA HIS A 609 0.82 49.74 12.40
C HIS A 609 0.41 50.12 13.83
N SER A 610 -0.90 50.15 14.11
CA SER A 610 -1.46 50.53 15.42
C SER A 610 -2.25 49.38 16.06
N GLY A 611 -2.74 49.58 17.28
CA GLY A 611 -3.56 48.58 17.99
C GLY A 611 -2.76 47.63 18.89
N SER A 612 -3.47 46.81 19.67
CA SER A 612 -2.87 45.97 20.74
C SER A 612 -1.99 44.83 20.23
N SER A 613 -2.20 44.44 18.99
CA SER A 613 -1.46 43.36 18.33
C SER A 613 -0.12 43.81 17.73
N ASN A 614 0.19 45.12 17.80
CA ASN A 614 1.40 45.72 17.25
C ASN A 614 2.28 46.42 18.32
N ARG A 615 1.91 46.33 19.60
CA ARG A 615 2.66 46.92 20.74
C ARG A 615 2.82 45.92 21.88
N ASN A 616 3.71 46.25 22.82
CA ASN A 616 4.10 45.40 23.94
C ASN A 616 4.43 43.97 23.47
N ILE A 617 5.43 43.87 22.61
CA ILE A 617 5.85 42.62 22.00
C ILE A 617 7.11 42.15 22.72
N SER A 618 6.96 41.10 23.52
CA SER A 618 8.11 40.39 24.09
C SER A 618 8.73 39.51 23.01
N LEU A 619 10.03 39.68 22.80
CA LEU A 619 10.74 38.94 21.77
C LEU A 619 11.17 37.56 22.30
N PRO A 620 10.99 36.48 21.51
CA PRO A 620 11.35 35.13 21.93
C PRO A 620 12.86 34.99 22.09
N SER A 621 13.32 34.55 23.27
CA SER A 621 14.74 34.32 23.54
C SER A 621 15.30 33.06 22.87
N ASP A 622 14.42 32.14 22.44
CA ASP A 622 14.76 30.83 21.87
C ASP A 622 14.85 30.83 20.33
N LYS A 623 14.59 31.96 19.68
CA LYS A 623 14.57 32.07 18.21
C LYS A 623 15.34 33.30 17.75
N SER A 624 16.24 33.14 16.79
CA SER A 624 16.83 34.28 16.07
C SER A 624 15.84 34.82 15.05
N PHE A 625 15.76 36.15 14.89
CA PHE A 625 14.98 36.76 13.81
C PHE A 625 15.32 38.24 13.59
N VAL A 626 14.95 38.74 12.42
CA VAL A 626 15.01 40.17 12.08
C VAL A 626 13.59 40.72 11.96
N LEU A 627 13.28 41.85 12.60
CA LEU A 627 12.09 42.64 12.28
C LEU A 627 12.54 43.93 11.63
N MET A 628 12.01 44.21 10.44
CA MET A 628 12.43 45.36 9.67
C MET A 628 11.28 46.05 8.96
N GLY A 629 11.45 47.33 8.69
CA GLY A 629 10.64 48.00 7.67
C GLY A 629 10.98 47.49 6.28
N GLU A 630 10.00 47.56 5.38
CA GLU A 630 10.15 47.16 3.99
C GLU A 630 11.30 47.96 3.33
N PRO A 631 12.36 47.30 2.82
CA PRO A 631 13.56 48.00 2.33
C PRO A 631 13.32 48.96 1.16
N SER A 632 12.24 48.77 0.42
CA SER A 632 11.90 49.58 -0.75
C SER A 632 11.20 50.90 -0.39
N VAL A 633 10.87 51.14 0.88
CA VAL A 633 10.26 52.39 1.35
C VAL A 633 11.15 53.08 2.38
N ASN A 634 10.92 54.38 2.58
CA ASN A 634 11.66 55.14 3.58
C ASN A 634 11.25 54.70 5.00
N ALA A 635 12.22 54.53 5.90
CA ALA A 635 11.98 54.13 7.30
C ALA A 635 10.96 55.02 8.04
N SER A 636 10.89 56.31 7.69
CA SER A 636 9.90 57.26 8.25
C SER A 636 8.44 56.93 7.89
N THR A 637 8.21 56.11 6.87
CA THR A 637 6.88 55.70 6.40
C THR A 637 6.42 54.37 6.97
N VAL A 638 7.30 53.58 7.59
CA VAL A 638 6.95 52.33 8.28
C VAL A 638 6.85 52.63 9.77
N ILE A 639 5.64 52.86 10.26
CA ILE A 639 5.40 53.40 11.59
C ILE A 639 4.76 52.32 12.47
N ILE A 640 5.32 52.07 13.65
CA ILE A 640 4.63 51.35 14.71
C ILE A 640 4.17 52.37 15.75
N ASP A 641 2.86 52.55 15.86
CA ASP A 641 2.24 53.50 16.79
C ASP A 641 1.67 52.75 18.00
N ALA A 642 2.32 52.95 19.16
CA ALA A 642 1.87 52.34 20.40
C ALA A 642 0.70 53.09 21.06
N GLY A 643 0.30 54.24 20.50
CA GLY A 643 -0.89 55.00 20.86
C GLY A 643 -0.91 55.45 22.32
N GLU A 644 0.26 55.73 22.89
CA GLU A 644 0.47 56.14 24.28
C GLU A 644 -0.03 55.14 25.32
N ARG A 645 -0.11 53.86 24.96
CA ARG A 645 -0.69 52.81 25.82
C ARG A 645 0.32 51.82 26.38
N SER A 646 1.44 51.61 25.70
CA SER A 646 2.50 50.72 26.15
C SER A 646 3.80 51.02 25.40
N ASN A 647 4.87 50.33 25.76
CA ASN A 647 6.07 50.26 24.95
C ASN A 647 5.87 49.39 23.69
N HIS A 648 6.83 49.42 22.77
CA HIS A 648 6.83 48.65 21.53
C HIS A 648 7.39 47.25 21.74
N PHE A 649 8.63 47.13 22.21
CA PHE A 649 9.36 45.86 22.30
C PHE A 649 10.03 45.64 23.66
N ASN A 650 10.05 44.39 24.11
CA ASN A 650 10.78 43.94 25.29
C ASN A 650 11.79 42.85 24.91
N PHE A 651 13.07 43.13 25.13
CA PHE A 651 14.18 42.19 24.97
C PHE A 651 14.57 41.62 26.34
N ASN A 652 14.61 40.30 26.46
CA ASN A 652 14.98 39.63 27.71
C ASN A 652 15.74 38.32 27.41
N ASN A 653 17.01 38.24 27.79
CA ASN A 653 17.92 37.12 27.46
C ASN A 653 17.99 36.86 25.95
N THR A 654 18.15 37.91 25.16
CA THR A 654 18.27 37.88 23.69
C THR A 654 19.65 38.37 23.26
N ASP A 655 20.11 38.01 22.06
CA ASP A 655 21.45 38.37 21.58
C ASP A 655 21.42 39.16 20.26
N SER A 656 22.56 39.32 19.61
CA SER A 656 22.70 40.09 18.36
C SER A 656 22.00 39.44 17.16
N THR A 657 21.48 38.23 17.30
CA THR A 657 20.63 37.59 16.29
C THR A 657 19.20 38.16 16.29
N HIS A 658 18.84 38.99 17.27
CA HIS A 658 17.60 39.78 17.32
C HIS A 658 17.85 41.19 16.81
N GLN A 659 17.20 41.56 15.71
CA GLN A 659 17.44 42.87 15.08
C GLN A 659 16.16 43.64 14.78
N ILE A 660 16.18 44.96 15.01
CA ILE A 660 15.13 45.91 14.62
C ILE A 660 15.73 46.92 13.66
N ILE A 661 15.22 46.97 12.42
CA ILE A 661 15.87 47.72 11.34
C ILE A 661 14.89 48.60 10.56
N GLY A 662 15.27 49.86 10.31
CA GLY A 662 14.70 50.66 9.22
C GLY A 662 13.21 50.98 9.36
N LEU A 663 12.78 51.40 10.54
CA LEU A 663 11.38 51.73 10.84
C LEU A 663 11.27 52.86 11.86
N LYS A 664 10.06 53.34 12.10
CA LYS A 664 9.75 54.43 13.02
C LYS A 664 8.86 53.95 14.17
N LEU A 665 9.26 54.23 15.41
CA LEU A 665 8.54 53.89 16.64
C LEU A 665 8.02 55.16 17.30
N ILE A 666 6.70 55.31 17.35
CA ILE A 666 6.05 56.51 17.89
C ILE A 666 5.11 56.23 19.05
N ASN A 667 4.93 57.26 19.87
CA ASN A 667 3.94 57.32 20.97
C ASN A 667 4.03 56.10 21.91
N GLY A 668 5.22 55.56 22.10
CA GLY A 668 5.51 54.57 23.12
C GLY A 668 5.38 55.19 24.51
N LYS A 669 4.70 54.48 25.42
CA LYS A 669 4.54 54.91 26.81
C LYS A 669 4.81 53.79 27.79
N THR A 670 5.55 54.06 28.85
CA THR A 670 5.56 53.20 30.04
C THR A 670 5.35 53.98 31.34
N THR A 671 4.70 53.32 32.29
CA THR A 671 4.59 53.76 33.68
C THR A 671 5.41 52.86 34.62
N ASN A 672 6.01 51.80 34.10
CA ASN A 672 6.76 50.81 34.89
C ASN A 672 8.17 51.28 35.18
N SER A 673 8.66 50.99 36.39
CA SER A 673 10.07 51.19 36.74
C SER A 673 10.98 50.34 35.86
N ASN A 674 12.22 50.78 35.67
CA ASN A 674 13.22 50.05 34.89
C ASN A 674 12.74 49.71 33.47
N SER A 675 12.15 50.69 32.78
CA SER A 675 11.57 50.51 31.44
C SER A 675 11.77 51.74 30.56
N GLY A 676 11.78 51.51 29.24
CA GLY A 676 11.82 52.57 28.22
C GLY A 676 10.43 52.81 27.65
N GLY A 677 10.12 54.05 27.28
CA GLY A 677 8.85 54.39 26.66
C GLY A 677 8.60 53.62 25.36
N SER A 678 9.66 53.28 24.61
CA SER A 678 9.56 52.47 23.38
C SER A 678 10.13 51.05 23.53
N ILE A 679 11.36 50.91 24.01
CA ILE A 679 12.05 49.61 24.09
C ILE A 679 12.64 49.42 25.49
N THR A 680 12.44 48.22 26.03
CA THR A 680 13.11 47.76 27.25
C THR A 680 14.05 46.60 26.91
N ILE A 681 15.32 46.70 27.36
CA ILE A 681 16.38 45.72 27.10
C ILE A 681 16.92 45.22 28.45
N SER A 682 16.71 43.94 28.77
CA SER A 682 17.24 43.30 29.98
C SER A 682 18.12 42.11 29.60
N ARG A 683 19.35 42.05 30.11
CA ARG A 683 20.26 40.90 29.89
C ARG A 683 20.38 40.51 28.43
N SER A 684 20.48 41.51 27.55
CA SER A 684 20.35 41.31 26.11
C SER A 684 21.29 42.21 25.30
N SER A 685 21.65 41.77 24.09
CA SER A 685 22.54 42.48 23.16
C SER A 685 22.00 42.59 21.71
N PRO A 686 20.76 43.07 21.51
CA PRO A 686 20.17 43.17 20.17
C PRO A 686 20.84 44.23 19.29
N ILE A 687 20.59 44.16 17.99
CA ILE A 687 21.00 45.20 17.02
C ILE A 687 19.80 46.06 16.65
N ILE A 688 19.90 47.37 16.88
CA ILE A 688 18.89 48.37 16.49
C ILE A 688 19.55 49.27 15.46
N ARG A 689 19.08 49.25 14.21
CA ARG A 689 19.74 49.98 13.11
C ARG A 689 18.76 50.83 12.31
N ASN A 690 19.10 52.09 12.07
CA ASN A 690 18.29 53.00 11.26
C ASN A 690 16.84 53.13 11.76
N VAL A 691 16.66 53.17 13.08
CA VAL A 691 15.34 53.29 13.71
C VAL A 691 15.09 54.73 14.14
N ILE A 692 13.90 55.26 13.86
CA ILE A 692 13.47 56.60 14.29
C ILE A 692 12.58 56.43 15.52
N PHE A 693 13.03 56.91 16.68
CA PHE A 693 12.23 56.99 17.90
C PHE A 693 11.65 58.39 18.00
N GLU A 694 10.34 58.55 17.86
CA GLU A 694 9.67 59.86 17.96
C GLU A 694 8.62 59.88 19.07
N LYS A 695 8.68 60.90 19.95
CA LYS A 695 7.65 61.17 20.98
C LYS A 695 7.33 59.97 21.88
N ASN A 696 8.32 59.13 22.16
CA ASN A 696 8.19 58.07 23.16
C ASN A 696 8.51 58.65 24.54
N TYR A 697 7.77 58.21 25.55
CA TYR A 697 7.90 58.81 26.87
C TYR A 697 7.61 57.87 28.03
N SER A 698 8.06 58.27 29.21
CA SER A 698 7.80 57.58 30.49
C SER A 698 7.20 58.54 31.51
N THR A 699 6.18 58.11 32.26
CA THR A 699 5.43 58.95 33.22
C THR A 699 5.30 58.33 34.60
N GLY A 700 6.30 57.59 35.06
CA GLY A 700 6.18 56.83 36.29
C GLY A 700 6.37 57.67 37.57
N ASP A 701 5.55 57.41 38.58
CA ASP A 701 5.50 58.17 39.86
C ASP A 701 6.24 57.52 41.04
N GLN A 702 6.71 56.25 40.98
CA GLN A 702 7.54 55.63 42.03
C GLN A 702 8.96 55.19 41.59
N ASN A 703 9.99 55.91 42.09
CA ASN A 703 11.44 55.56 42.11
C ASN A 703 12.05 55.03 40.78
N TYR A 704 12.54 55.90 39.87
CA TYR A 704 12.95 55.48 38.52
C TYR A 704 14.44 55.54 38.17
N ASN A 705 14.92 54.39 37.67
CA ASN A 705 15.85 54.30 36.55
C ASN A 705 15.00 53.95 35.30
N GLY A 706 14.63 54.88 34.42
CA GLY A 706 13.80 54.61 33.23
C GLY A 706 14.14 55.59 32.10
N ALA A 707 13.68 55.37 30.86
CA ALA A 707 14.06 56.19 29.71
C ALA A 707 12.86 56.64 28.87
N GLY A 708 12.96 57.76 28.16
CA GLY A 708 11.90 58.18 27.23
C GLY A 708 11.75 57.23 26.02
N ALA A 709 12.84 56.76 25.42
CA ALA A 709 12.80 55.80 24.32
C ALA A 709 13.31 54.40 24.73
N ILE A 710 14.59 54.25 25.09
CA ILE A 710 15.23 52.94 25.31
C ILE A 710 15.80 52.85 26.72
N TYR A 711 15.36 51.85 27.49
CA TYR A 711 15.98 51.52 28.77
C TYR A 711 16.77 50.21 28.67
N ILE A 712 17.97 50.19 29.25
CA ILE A 712 18.91 49.07 29.19
C ILE A 712 19.34 48.66 30.61
N GLU A 713 19.17 47.40 30.95
CA GLU A 713 19.57 46.79 32.22
C GLU A 713 20.42 45.54 31.98
N ASN A 714 21.66 45.55 32.49
CA ASN A 714 22.64 44.45 32.30
C ASN A 714 22.74 44.00 30.82
N GLY A 715 22.76 44.91 29.86
CA GLY A 715 22.70 44.60 28.43
C GLY A 715 23.64 45.45 27.58
N SER A 716 24.00 44.95 26.40
CA SER A 716 24.97 45.55 25.48
C SER A 716 24.42 45.63 24.04
N PRO A 717 23.33 46.40 23.81
CA PRO A 717 22.80 46.56 22.47
C PRO A 717 23.77 47.33 21.56
N THR A 718 23.68 47.07 20.26
CA THR A 718 24.32 47.90 19.22
C THR A 718 23.25 48.81 18.62
N ILE A 719 23.44 50.12 18.69
CA ILE A 719 22.48 51.11 18.18
C ILE A 719 23.17 51.93 17.09
N GLU A 720 22.78 51.73 15.83
CA GLU A 720 23.48 52.33 14.68
C GLU A 720 22.52 53.16 13.83
N GLY A 721 22.95 54.35 13.37
CA GLY A 721 22.19 55.17 12.42
C GLY A 721 20.78 55.57 12.87
N SER A 722 20.48 55.50 14.16
CA SER A 722 19.13 55.72 14.72
C SER A 722 18.93 57.18 15.13
N THR A 723 17.70 57.68 15.01
CA THR A 723 17.33 59.08 15.33
C THR A 723 16.40 59.12 16.53
N PHE A 724 16.64 60.03 17.48
CA PHE A 724 15.80 60.25 18.66
C PHE A 724 15.22 61.66 18.60
N ASP A 725 13.92 61.77 18.31
CA ASP A 725 13.22 63.05 18.17
C ASP A 725 12.09 63.20 19.19
N GLY A 726 12.13 64.25 20.01
CA GLY A 726 11.06 64.57 20.97
C GLY A 726 10.74 63.49 22.01
N ASN A 727 11.66 62.56 22.31
CA ASN A 727 11.48 61.57 23.40
C ASN A 727 11.76 62.23 24.76
N TYR A 728 10.96 61.93 25.78
CA TYR A 728 11.06 62.61 27.08
C TYR A 728 10.66 61.75 28.27
N ILE A 729 11.04 62.19 29.46
CA ILE A 729 10.51 61.68 30.73
C ILE A 729 9.71 62.80 31.37
N SER A 730 8.50 62.49 31.83
CA SER A 730 7.67 63.40 32.60
C SER A 730 7.51 62.82 34.00
N SER A 731 8.31 63.31 34.96
CA SER A 731 8.27 62.94 36.38
C SER A 731 8.03 64.20 37.22
N THR A 732 7.07 64.14 38.15
CA THR A 732 6.76 65.25 39.07
C THR A 732 7.34 65.04 40.48
N GLU A 733 7.85 63.85 40.81
CA GLU A 733 8.20 63.49 42.20
C GLU A 733 9.64 62.95 42.40
N TYR A 734 10.31 62.42 41.35
CA TYR A 734 11.63 61.78 41.47
C TYR A 734 12.60 62.12 40.33
N ALA A 735 13.91 61.88 40.54
CA ALA A 735 14.97 62.17 39.56
C ALA A 735 14.77 61.40 38.24
N ALA A 736 14.70 62.13 37.12
CA ALA A 736 14.64 61.57 35.77
C ALA A 736 16.05 61.27 35.24
N ARG A 737 16.25 60.10 34.61
CA ARG A 737 17.53 59.71 33.98
C ARG A 737 17.30 59.45 32.49
N GLY A 738 17.91 60.21 31.58
CA GLY A 738 17.92 59.90 30.14
C GLY A 738 16.60 60.16 29.39
N GLY A 739 16.48 61.35 28.78
CA GLY A 739 15.30 61.72 27.96
C GLY A 739 15.07 60.80 26.75
N ALA A 740 16.14 60.26 26.18
CA ALA A 740 16.07 59.29 25.08
C ALA A 740 16.49 57.88 25.55
N ILE A 741 17.70 57.73 26.08
CA ILE A 741 18.28 56.44 26.49
C ILE A 741 18.70 56.52 27.96
N ALA A 742 18.43 55.46 28.72
CA ALA A 742 18.98 55.27 30.06
C ALA A 742 19.53 53.86 30.23
N THR A 743 20.67 53.76 30.92
CA THR A 743 21.31 52.50 31.26
C THR A 743 21.35 52.31 32.77
N ASN A 744 21.28 51.06 33.21
CA ASN A 744 21.43 50.69 34.61
C ASN A 744 22.14 49.34 34.75
N HIS A 745 22.77 49.13 35.90
CA HIS A 745 23.43 47.88 36.27
C HIS A 745 24.38 47.34 35.16
N GLN A 746 25.25 48.20 34.63
CA GLN A 746 26.31 47.79 33.69
C GLN A 746 27.47 47.25 34.53
N ASN A 747 27.40 45.97 34.89
CA ASN A 747 28.23 45.37 35.93
C ASN A 747 29.45 44.62 35.37
N SER A 748 29.58 44.53 34.04
CA SER A 748 30.69 43.88 33.33
C SER A 748 31.34 44.82 32.32
N ALA A 749 32.65 44.66 32.08
CA ALA A 749 33.35 45.35 30.99
C ALA A 749 32.79 45.01 29.59
N ALA A 750 32.02 43.92 29.47
CA ALA A 750 31.32 43.54 28.25
C ALA A 750 29.97 44.28 28.06
N ASP A 751 29.44 44.92 29.11
CA ASP A 751 28.19 45.69 29.11
C ASP A 751 28.47 47.10 28.55
N THR A 752 28.81 47.17 27.27
CA THR A 752 29.10 48.43 26.57
C THR A 752 28.07 48.68 25.48
N ILE A 753 27.51 49.89 25.44
CA ILE A 753 26.80 50.38 24.26
C ILE A 753 27.86 50.69 23.21
N LYS A 754 27.76 50.06 22.06
CA LYS A 754 28.63 50.35 20.92
C LYS A 754 27.93 51.37 20.03
N ASP A 755 28.36 52.63 20.16
CA ASP A 755 28.15 53.69 19.17
C ASP A 755 29.48 53.95 18.46
N LEU A 756 29.46 53.93 17.12
CA LEU A 756 30.15 54.84 16.19
C LEU A 756 29.93 54.41 14.74
#